data_AF-A0A511DDV8-F1
#
_entry.id   AF-A0A511DDV8-F1
#
_cell.length_a   1.000
_cell.length_b   1.000
_cell.length_c   1.000
_cell.angle_alpha   90.00
_cell.angle_beta   90.00
_cell.angle_gamma   90.00
#
_symmetry.space_group_name_H-M   'P 1'
#
loop_
_entity.id
_entity.type
_entity.pdbx_description
1 polymer ?
#
loop_
_entity_poly.entity_id
_entity_poly.type
_entity_poly.pdbx_seq_one_letter_code
_entity_poly.pdbx_strand_id
1 'polypeptide(L)'
;MARDGDHPDDRPPSAGPARTGPDDDRPRSHSVTDPRDPRFDPSRRPGPPRPAAGPPPRPPRPMGPPPGQAGPAAAPGGPPPGRAVVPPVNRDVPLLTHDDAPRAEPMPPRADAHTTVTPRPSARPRSGPGGPGGPGGPRDPGGPGRGGGGGGGDEPPLPPEAAKKRRWRRIRRVIYVAAGVFILGPILAFVIGWLVFQVPTADDAKITQVATFTYADGAPLATVRPDNVNRTNVTLDKVPEPVRQAVLAAEDRTFYSNFGFDVTGIMRAIWNQVTGGVGGGSTITQQYIKVTTGQDEVSLWRKYKEVVLAAKISKELSKDQILENYLNVIYLGRGAYGVQAASQAYFGKDVSDLSVSEGAMLAGMIQSPSRWDPAKTPDKTLERWNFVLDGMVGQGWLSPADRAAQKFPEWRQPAPTGGGIPGDSRGHIYNLVRAELEARGISDTEINTEGLTITTTIDPEKQQAAVAAAQKVMKGQPANLRTALVSVDPKTGAVLAYYGGDNGVGLDYAQVLKQPGSSFKPFVLAAALQLPSPVGLGSTYDGSSPMTIAGAKVSNSEGVSCGNCTVKTAMTQSINTVFYQIAVAMGPAKVADAAHQAGIPADLLPNPTGGISLGDKEVHPMDMAAAFATFAADGVRHDPYLISKVTASDGRVLFDIGAVQGQNAFPQQVARNVTESMTDVASSSGIALSGGRPVASKTGTVQSSVAGQNNDAWTVGYTPSISTAVWVGTDDNSPIKNSAGRPIYGRMLPGSIWQQYMNAALKGTPVEQFSKFVPIGTPPYSEVTTTQPTAGNDDEDYYGDDRGGDNGRRGGGNGGGNGDGGGGGNRGGGNGGDGGGNGGGNDGGGNARDSGDGAGSDE
;
A
#
# COMPACT_ATOMS: atom_id res chain seq x y z
N MET A 1 68.62 2.55 -24.55
CA MET A 1 69.24 2.98 -25.82
C MET A 1 68.62 4.33 -26.18
N ALA A 2 69.37 5.25 -26.80
CA ALA A 2 68.89 6.58 -27.23
C ALA A 2 68.16 6.47 -28.61
N ARG A 3 67.51 7.50 -29.20
CA ARG A 3 67.59 8.98 -29.16
C ARG A 3 66.18 9.61 -29.22
N ASP A 4 65.90 10.78 -28.61
CA ASP A 4 66.10 12.20 -29.04
C ASP A 4 65.38 12.55 -30.38
N GLY A 5 64.64 13.66 -30.56
CA GLY A 5 64.25 14.80 -29.69
C GLY A 5 62.84 15.32 -30.06
N ASP A 6 62.38 16.55 -29.78
CA ASP A 6 63.03 17.74 -29.19
C ASP A 6 61.97 18.67 -28.52
N HIS A 7 62.38 19.67 -27.72
CA HIS A 7 61.49 20.60 -26.96
C HIS A 7 61.59 22.07 -27.52
N PRO A 8 61.08 23.19 -26.91
CA PRO A 8 60.74 23.55 -25.51
C PRO A 8 59.21 23.75 -25.32
N ASP A 9 58.68 24.76 -24.61
CA ASP A 9 58.43 24.89 -23.14
C ASP A 9 57.10 25.71 -22.99
N ASP A 10 56.57 26.24 -21.87
CA ASP A 10 56.99 26.43 -20.46
C ASP A 10 55.73 26.49 -19.52
N ARG A 11 55.87 26.98 -18.28
CA ARG A 11 54.84 27.16 -17.22
C ARG A 11 55.15 28.44 -16.40
N PRO A 12 54.60 28.65 -15.18
CA PRO A 12 53.25 28.46 -14.63
C PRO A 12 52.60 29.85 -14.36
N PRO A 13 51.66 29.99 -13.37
CA PRO A 13 52.04 30.78 -12.19
C PRO A 13 51.37 30.35 -10.86
N SER A 14 51.83 30.95 -9.73
CA SER A 14 51.20 30.87 -8.40
C SER A 14 51.59 32.06 -7.49
N ALA A 15 50.79 32.34 -6.44
CA ALA A 15 50.95 33.35 -5.35
C ALA A 15 50.37 34.78 -5.57
N GLY A 16 50.01 35.46 -4.45
CA GLY A 16 49.43 36.84 -4.35
C GLY A 16 50.45 37.90 -3.88
N PRO A 17 50.14 38.92 -3.02
CA PRO A 17 48.91 39.20 -2.22
C PRO A 17 48.49 40.73 -2.03
N ALA A 18 47.48 41.01 -1.17
CA ALA A 18 47.25 42.25 -0.34
C ALA A 18 46.85 43.61 -1.05
N ARG A 19 46.21 44.65 -0.44
CA ARG A 19 45.56 44.94 0.89
C ARG A 19 44.68 46.25 0.92
N THR A 20 43.78 46.38 1.91
CA THR A 20 43.21 47.61 2.61
C THR A 20 42.20 48.60 1.97
N GLY A 21 41.36 49.26 2.83
CA GLY A 21 40.24 50.22 2.56
C GLY A 21 40.60 51.73 2.71
N PRO A 22 39.73 52.70 3.18
CA PRO A 22 38.68 52.56 4.23
C PRO A 22 37.37 53.47 4.17
N ASP A 23 36.44 53.24 5.12
CA ASP A 23 35.59 54.10 6.01
C ASP A 23 34.73 55.37 5.63
N ASP A 24 33.40 55.24 5.86
CA ASP A 24 32.46 56.02 6.75
C ASP A 24 31.71 57.38 6.41
N ASP A 25 30.51 57.49 7.04
CA ASP A 25 29.73 58.64 7.59
C ASP A 25 28.68 59.53 6.81
N ARG A 26 27.38 59.28 7.12
CA ARG A 26 26.25 60.24 7.46
C ARG A 26 25.43 61.06 6.38
N PRO A 27 24.26 61.72 6.75
CA PRO A 27 23.05 61.76 5.89
C PRO A 27 22.24 63.11 5.84
N ARG A 28 21.01 63.08 5.24
CA ARG A 28 19.79 63.99 5.32
C ARG A 28 19.11 63.99 3.92
N SER A 29 17.78 63.98 3.67
CA SER A 29 16.52 64.51 4.25
C SER A 29 16.03 65.85 3.65
N HIS A 30 14.71 65.96 3.39
CA HIS A 30 13.95 67.11 2.81
C HIS A 30 14.10 67.36 1.29
N SER A 31 13.25 68.17 0.63
CA SER A 31 11.77 68.10 0.39
C SER A 31 11.29 69.29 -0.47
N VAL A 32 10.25 69.12 -1.31
CA VAL A 32 9.62 70.16 -2.21
C VAL A 32 10.60 70.79 -3.25
N THR A 33 10.24 71.46 -4.35
CA THR A 33 8.97 72.10 -4.82
C THR A 33 8.87 72.13 -6.37
N ASP A 34 7.63 72.21 -6.90
CA ASP A 34 7.23 72.71 -8.25
C ASP A 34 7.71 74.20 -8.43
N PRO A 35 7.84 74.89 -9.61
CA PRO A 35 6.84 74.89 -10.72
C PRO A 35 7.22 75.28 -12.19
N ARG A 36 6.37 74.86 -13.16
CA ARG A 36 5.72 75.67 -14.24
C ARG A 36 5.38 74.93 -15.58
N ASP A 37 4.07 74.72 -15.76
CA ASP A 37 3.20 74.90 -16.95
C ASP A 37 3.70 75.98 -17.98
N PRO A 38 3.26 76.08 -19.28
CA PRO A 38 1.84 75.89 -19.66
C PRO A 38 1.37 75.55 -21.11
N ARG A 39 0.05 75.28 -21.20
CA ARG A 39 -0.91 75.33 -22.36
C ARG A 39 -1.08 74.09 -23.26
N PHE A 40 -2.26 73.78 -23.84
CA PHE A 40 -3.69 74.02 -23.47
C PHE A 40 -4.64 73.21 -24.41
N ASP A 41 -5.65 72.51 -23.85
CA ASP A 41 -7.10 72.32 -24.20
C ASP A 41 -7.65 72.57 -25.66
N PRO A 42 -8.92 72.23 -26.05
CA PRO A 42 -9.94 71.31 -25.48
C PRO A 42 -10.56 70.28 -26.48
N SER A 43 -11.37 69.31 -25.99
CA SER A 43 -12.84 69.27 -26.26
C SER A 43 -13.60 67.95 -25.93
N ARG A 44 -14.22 67.88 -24.74
CA ARG A 44 -15.68 67.61 -24.50
C ARG A 44 -15.95 67.43 -22.99
N ARG A 45 -17.20 67.67 -22.55
CA ARG A 45 -17.55 67.94 -21.13
C ARG A 45 -18.26 66.78 -20.42
N PRO A 46 -18.00 66.54 -19.12
CA PRO A 46 -18.90 65.84 -18.21
C PRO A 46 -19.92 66.79 -17.53
N GLY A 47 -20.98 66.23 -16.92
CA GLY A 47 -22.02 66.94 -16.16
C GLY A 47 -21.94 66.75 -14.63
N PRO A 48 -22.72 67.50 -13.82
CA PRO A 48 -22.50 67.65 -12.38
C PRO A 48 -23.30 66.69 -11.47
N PRO A 49 -22.84 66.43 -10.21
CA PRO A 49 -23.51 65.57 -9.24
C PRO A 49 -24.46 66.32 -8.27
N ARG A 50 -25.55 65.66 -7.85
CA ARG A 50 -26.42 65.96 -6.68
C ARG A 50 -27.01 64.61 -6.13
N PRO A 51 -27.74 64.56 -5.00
CA PRO A 51 -27.16 64.21 -3.70
C PRO A 51 -27.75 62.91 -3.09
N ALA A 52 -27.30 62.54 -1.89
CA ALA A 52 -27.70 61.30 -1.22
C ALA A 52 -29.19 61.25 -0.81
N ALA A 53 -29.77 60.04 -0.88
CA ALA A 53 -31.07 59.69 -0.31
C ALA A 53 -30.93 58.44 0.59
N GLY A 54 -31.78 58.33 1.62
CA GLY A 54 -31.65 57.33 2.69
C GLY A 54 -32.22 55.93 2.38
N PRO A 55 -31.94 54.93 3.24
CA PRO A 55 -32.38 53.55 3.03
C PRO A 55 -33.85 53.30 3.43
N PRO A 56 -34.54 52.35 2.77
CA PRO A 56 -35.90 51.89 3.14
C PRO A 56 -35.92 51.01 4.42
N PRO A 57 -37.12 50.81 5.04
CA PRO A 57 -37.23 50.39 6.44
C PRO A 57 -37.17 48.86 6.71
N ARG A 58 -37.04 48.51 7.99
CA ARG A 58 -37.09 47.13 8.53
C ARG A 58 -38.49 46.79 9.11
N PRO A 59 -38.91 45.51 9.11
CA PRO A 59 -40.12 45.04 9.80
C PRO A 59 -39.97 45.05 11.35
N PRO A 60 -41.09 45.02 12.10
CA PRO A 60 -41.12 45.31 13.54
C PRO A 60 -40.77 44.13 14.47
N ARG A 61 -40.51 44.43 15.74
CA ARG A 61 -40.42 43.47 16.87
C ARG A 61 -41.63 43.61 17.82
N PRO A 62 -42.12 42.53 18.46
CA PRO A 62 -43.13 42.63 19.52
C PRO A 62 -42.60 43.27 20.81
N MET A 63 -43.50 43.79 21.64
CA MET A 63 -43.22 44.36 22.97
C MET A 63 -43.30 43.31 24.09
N GLY A 64 -42.69 43.60 25.24
CA GLY A 64 -42.82 42.83 26.48
C GLY A 64 -43.57 43.58 27.60
N PRO A 65 -43.96 42.91 28.71
CA PRO A 65 -44.71 43.51 29.83
C PRO A 65 -43.84 44.27 30.87
N PRO A 66 -44.45 45.02 31.83
CA PRO A 66 -43.77 46.00 32.68
C PRO A 66 -43.24 45.48 34.05
N PRO A 67 -42.48 46.30 34.83
CA PRO A 67 -41.67 45.84 35.98
C PRO A 67 -42.10 46.30 37.38
N GLY A 68 -41.53 45.66 38.42
CA GLY A 68 -41.53 46.08 39.84
C GLY A 68 -41.13 44.91 40.77
N GLN A 69 -40.50 45.08 41.95
CA GLN A 69 -40.00 46.28 42.65
C GLN A 69 -38.75 45.94 43.51
N ALA A 70 -37.94 46.97 43.84
CA ALA A 70 -37.10 47.21 45.04
C ALA A 70 -36.25 46.11 45.74
N GLY A 71 -35.09 46.53 46.28
CA GLY A 71 -34.21 45.74 47.19
C GLY A 71 -34.55 45.91 48.68
N PRO A 72 -33.58 45.90 49.65
CA PRO A 72 -32.18 46.35 49.52
C PRO A 72 -31.11 45.35 50.02
N ALA A 73 -29.88 45.85 50.24
CA ALA A 73 -28.65 45.07 50.41
C ALA A 73 -28.25 44.72 51.86
N ALA A 74 -27.37 43.71 52.00
CA ALA A 74 -26.40 43.58 53.10
C ALA A 74 -25.15 42.77 52.66
N ALA A 75 -24.00 43.09 53.25
CA ALA A 75 -22.70 42.40 53.13
C ALA A 75 -21.86 42.72 54.40
N PRO A 76 -20.72 42.07 54.70
CA PRO A 76 -20.01 41.00 53.95
C PRO A 76 -19.77 39.71 54.77
N GLY A 77 -19.23 38.66 54.13
CA GLY A 77 -18.78 37.42 54.78
C GLY A 77 -17.87 36.58 53.86
N GLY A 78 -16.88 35.87 54.43
CA GLY A 78 -15.83 35.13 53.70
C GLY A 78 -16.19 33.68 53.27
N PRO A 79 -15.31 33.04 52.48
CA PRO A 79 -15.48 31.68 51.92
C PRO A 79 -15.29 30.56 52.98
N PRO A 80 -15.58 29.25 52.71
CA PRO A 80 -15.61 28.54 51.40
C PRO A 80 -16.77 27.50 51.27
N PRO A 81 -16.70 26.46 50.39
CA PRO A 81 -16.08 26.35 49.06
C PRO A 81 -17.12 26.24 47.92
N GLY A 82 -16.77 26.64 46.70
CA GLY A 82 -17.67 26.61 45.55
C GLY A 82 -17.92 25.21 44.96
N ARG A 83 -19.13 24.68 45.10
CA ARG A 83 -19.63 23.52 44.35
C ARG A 83 -19.96 23.96 42.91
N ALA A 84 -19.42 23.30 41.90
CA ALA A 84 -19.60 23.71 40.50
C ALA A 84 -21.08 23.71 40.09
N VAL A 85 -21.55 24.84 39.55
CA VAL A 85 -22.91 25.00 38.99
C VAL A 85 -22.82 24.83 37.48
N VAL A 86 -23.67 23.97 36.93
CA VAL A 86 -23.77 23.72 35.49
C VAL A 86 -24.59 24.84 34.82
N PRO A 87 -24.08 25.53 33.78
CA PRO A 87 -24.87 26.51 33.04
C PRO A 87 -25.96 25.83 32.17
N PRO A 88 -27.07 26.51 31.85
CA PRO A 88 -28.17 25.92 31.11
C PRO A 88 -27.77 25.55 29.67
N VAL A 89 -28.08 24.32 29.27
CA VAL A 89 -27.80 23.80 27.92
C VAL A 89 -28.80 24.38 26.92
N ASN A 90 -28.36 25.32 26.07
CA ASN A 90 -29.09 25.65 24.86
C ASN A 90 -28.92 24.50 23.87
N ARG A 91 -30.02 23.82 23.49
CA ARG A 91 -29.99 22.67 22.57
C ARG A 91 -30.04 23.11 21.11
N ASP A 92 -28.97 23.76 20.66
CA ASP A 92 -28.64 23.80 19.24
C ASP A 92 -28.18 22.40 18.82
N VAL A 93 -29.01 21.68 18.05
CA VAL A 93 -28.67 20.34 17.55
C VAL A 93 -27.69 20.49 16.37
N PRO A 94 -26.47 19.90 16.43
CA PRO A 94 -25.50 20.05 15.36
C PRO A 94 -26.03 19.57 14.00
N LEU A 95 -25.58 20.21 12.92
CA LEU A 95 -25.69 19.64 11.58
C LEU A 95 -24.57 18.61 11.44
N LEU A 96 -24.90 17.37 11.06
CA LEU A 96 -23.90 16.37 10.71
C LEU A 96 -23.22 16.72 9.38
N THR A 97 -22.31 17.68 9.48
CA THR A 97 -21.12 17.83 8.64
C THR A 97 -20.12 16.74 9.03
N HIS A 98 -19.06 16.56 8.24
CA HIS A 98 -18.21 15.37 8.40
C HIS A 98 -17.21 15.53 9.56
N ASP A 99 -17.00 16.77 10.04
CA ASP A 99 -16.15 17.13 11.18
C ASP A 99 -16.80 16.83 12.55
N ASP A 100 -18.10 16.54 12.63
CA ASP A 100 -18.86 16.39 13.90
C ASP A 100 -18.64 15.04 14.62
N ALA A 101 -17.72 14.20 14.15
CA ALA A 101 -17.33 12.98 14.82
C ALA A 101 -16.47 13.28 16.07
N PRO A 102 -16.84 12.81 17.28
CA PRO A 102 -16.00 13.00 18.46
C PRO A 102 -14.68 12.25 18.26
N ARG A 103 -13.55 12.98 18.29
CA ARG A 103 -12.21 12.39 18.29
C ARG A 103 -12.10 11.38 19.43
N ALA A 104 -11.76 10.13 19.10
CA ALA A 104 -11.40 9.16 20.11
C ALA A 104 -10.08 9.58 20.76
N GLU A 105 -10.10 9.87 22.06
CA GLU A 105 -8.86 9.97 22.82
C GLU A 105 -8.16 8.61 22.82
N PRO A 106 -6.80 8.57 22.79
CA PRO A 106 -6.07 7.31 22.83
C PRO A 106 -6.41 6.54 24.11
N MET A 107 -7.00 5.35 23.95
CA MET A 107 -7.35 4.51 25.09
C MET A 107 -6.08 4.16 25.90
N PRO A 108 -6.06 4.37 27.22
CA PRO A 108 -4.97 3.86 28.05
C PRO A 108 -4.97 2.33 27.99
N PRO A 109 -3.78 1.68 28.01
CA PRO A 109 -3.68 0.24 27.91
C PRO A 109 -4.42 -0.43 29.08
N ARG A 110 -5.41 -1.26 28.75
CA ARG A 110 -6.06 -2.13 29.76
C ARG A 110 -5.08 -3.23 30.14
N ALA A 111 -4.81 -3.35 31.43
CA ALA A 111 -4.03 -4.47 31.96
C ALA A 111 -4.85 -5.77 31.88
N ASP A 112 -4.33 -6.77 31.18
CA ASP A 112 -4.96 -8.09 31.08
C ASP A 112 -4.92 -8.83 32.43
N ALA A 113 -6.10 -9.09 32.98
CA ALA A 113 -6.25 -9.90 34.20
C ALA A 113 -6.07 -11.39 33.86
N HIS A 114 -4.84 -11.89 33.94
CA HIS A 114 -4.50 -13.30 33.70
C HIS A 114 -5.33 -14.28 34.56
N THR A 115 -6.32 -14.95 33.94
CA THR A 115 -7.01 -16.11 34.53
C THR A 115 -6.26 -17.40 34.20
N THR A 116 -5.47 -17.88 35.16
CA THR A 116 -4.58 -19.03 35.00
C THR A 116 -5.30 -20.38 35.09
N VAL A 117 -5.71 -20.92 33.93
CA VAL A 117 -6.14 -22.33 33.83
C VAL A 117 -4.92 -23.25 33.89
N THR A 118 -4.83 -24.08 34.94
CA THR A 118 -3.70 -24.98 35.17
C THR A 118 -4.08 -26.46 34.98
N PRO A 119 -3.37 -27.22 34.13
CA PRO A 119 -3.52 -28.67 34.07
C PRO A 119 -2.59 -29.34 35.10
N ARG A 120 -3.16 -30.02 36.10
CA ARG A 120 -2.41 -30.76 37.12
C ARG A 120 -2.43 -32.27 36.81
N PRO A 121 -1.30 -32.99 36.81
CA PRO A 121 -1.27 -34.41 36.46
C PRO A 121 -1.75 -35.31 37.61
N SER A 122 -2.35 -36.45 37.27
CA SER A 122 -2.65 -37.57 38.17
C SER A 122 -2.41 -38.91 37.44
N ALA A 123 -2.20 -40.01 38.17
CA ALA A 123 -1.61 -41.21 37.59
C ALA A 123 -2.15 -42.54 38.14
N ARG A 124 -2.44 -43.48 37.21
CA ARG A 124 -2.53 -44.95 37.40
C ARG A 124 -3.69 -45.46 38.32
N PRO A 125 -3.92 -46.80 38.43
CA PRO A 125 -4.05 -47.80 37.35
C PRO A 125 -5.22 -48.80 37.55
N ARG A 126 -5.66 -49.52 36.49
CA ARG A 126 -6.30 -50.87 36.50
C ARG A 126 -6.62 -51.29 35.05
N SER A 127 -6.08 -52.40 34.53
CA SER A 127 -6.56 -53.82 34.56
C SER A 127 -7.73 -54.14 33.59
N GLY A 128 -7.59 -55.20 32.80
CA GLY A 128 -8.68 -55.78 31.96
C GLY A 128 -9.70 -56.61 32.77
N PRO A 129 -10.49 -57.53 32.16
CA PRO A 129 -10.21 -58.33 30.95
C PRO A 129 -11.38 -58.46 29.93
N GLY A 130 -11.23 -59.30 28.88
CA GLY A 130 -12.38 -59.88 28.14
C GLY A 130 -12.24 -60.00 26.61
N GLY A 131 -12.63 -61.15 26.06
CA GLY A 131 -13.11 -61.34 24.67
C GLY A 131 -14.56 -61.86 24.70
N PRO A 132 -15.10 -62.59 23.70
CA PRO A 132 -14.50 -63.07 22.43
C PRO A 132 -15.38 -62.81 21.16
N GLY A 133 -14.97 -63.29 19.98
CA GLY A 133 -15.85 -63.42 18.80
C GLY A 133 -15.15 -63.50 17.42
N GLY A 134 -15.61 -64.38 16.54
CA GLY A 134 -15.27 -64.46 15.10
C GLY A 134 -16.57 -64.56 14.25
N PRO A 135 -16.63 -65.22 13.07
CA PRO A 135 -15.57 -65.88 12.27
C PRO A 135 -15.63 -65.57 10.72
N GLY A 136 -14.78 -66.20 9.90
CA GLY A 136 -15.01 -66.32 8.43
C GLY A 136 -13.76 -66.46 7.52
N GLY A 137 -13.81 -67.34 6.51
CA GLY A 137 -12.86 -67.47 5.38
C GLY A 137 -13.64 -67.67 4.06
N PRO A 138 -13.20 -68.44 3.03
CA PRO A 138 -11.89 -69.11 2.81
C PRO A 138 -11.37 -69.10 1.33
N ARG A 139 -10.20 -69.74 1.04
CA ARG A 139 -9.82 -70.58 -0.15
C ARG A 139 -8.46 -70.32 -0.85
N ASP A 140 -7.81 -71.45 -1.18
CA ASP A 140 -6.68 -71.75 -2.11
C ASP A 140 -7.16 -71.91 -3.59
N PRO A 141 -6.36 -72.18 -4.68
CA PRO A 141 -5.14 -73.03 -4.73
C PRO A 141 -4.02 -72.82 -5.83
N GLY A 142 -2.90 -73.57 -5.71
CA GLY A 142 -1.99 -73.99 -6.82
C GLY A 142 -0.84 -73.02 -7.20
N GLY A 143 0.33 -73.42 -7.73
CA GLY A 143 0.88 -74.70 -8.21
C GLY A 143 2.44 -74.70 -8.30
N PRO A 144 3.13 -75.69 -8.91
CA PRO A 144 4.47 -76.12 -8.43
C PRO A 144 5.68 -76.14 -9.43
N GLY A 145 6.91 -76.24 -8.90
CA GLY A 145 7.96 -77.14 -9.46
C GLY A 145 9.45 -76.70 -9.50
N ARG A 146 10.34 -77.62 -9.06
CA ARG A 146 11.83 -77.66 -9.25
C ARG A 146 12.67 -76.55 -8.54
N GLY A 147 13.93 -76.78 -8.15
CA GLY A 147 14.69 -78.05 -8.03
C GLY A 147 16.22 -77.87 -7.90
N GLY A 148 16.81 -78.32 -6.78
CA GLY A 148 18.27 -78.27 -6.49
C GLY A 148 18.76 -76.94 -5.88
N GLY A 149 19.84 -76.88 -5.09
CA GLY A 149 20.60 -77.98 -4.46
C GLY A 149 22.02 -77.59 -4.04
N GLY A 150 22.33 -77.59 -2.74
CA GLY A 150 23.71 -77.64 -2.22
C GLY A 150 24.12 -76.59 -1.17
N GLY A 151 24.54 -77.07 0.02
CA GLY A 151 25.72 -76.53 0.72
C GLY A 151 25.59 -75.26 1.58
N GLY A 152 24.85 -75.31 2.69
CA GLY A 152 24.98 -74.34 3.79
C GLY A 152 24.49 -74.95 5.09
N GLY A 153 25.38 -75.19 6.05
CA GLY A 153 25.07 -75.98 7.26
C GLY A 153 24.20 -75.25 8.27
N ASP A 154 23.24 -75.96 8.87
CA ASP A 154 22.35 -75.45 9.90
C ASP A 154 23.09 -75.09 11.21
N GLU A 155 23.27 -73.79 11.49
CA GLU A 155 23.38 -73.34 12.88
C GLU A 155 22.02 -73.60 13.57
N PRO A 156 21.97 -74.35 14.68
CA PRO A 156 20.70 -74.63 15.35
C PRO A 156 20.05 -73.34 15.86
N PRO A 157 18.69 -73.24 15.87
CA PRO A 157 18.00 -72.02 16.29
C PRO A 157 18.43 -71.56 17.68
N LEU A 158 19.10 -70.40 17.75
CA LEU A 158 19.56 -69.83 19.01
C LEU A 158 18.40 -69.72 20.00
N PRO A 159 18.50 -70.28 21.22
CA PRO A 159 17.41 -70.26 22.19
C PRO A 159 16.95 -68.82 22.46
N PRO A 160 15.67 -68.58 22.80
CA PRO A 160 15.07 -67.24 22.80
C PRO A 160 15.83 -66.23 23.67
N GLU A 161 16.44 -66.67 24.77
CA GLU A 161 17.42 -65.93 25.58
C GLU A 161 18.63 -65.40 24.77
N ALA A 162 19.27 -66.29 24.00
CA ALA A 162 20.42 -65.98 23.16
C ALA A 162 20.01 -65.12 21.94
N ALA A 163 18.87 -65.39 21.32
CA ALA A 163 18.31 -64.54 20.26
C ALA A 163 18.01 -63.12 20.77
N LYS A 164 17.41 -62.98 21.96
CA LYS A 164 17.16 -61.71 22.65
C LYS A 164 18.47 -60.99 22.97
N LYS A 165 19.50 -61.68 23.48
CA LYS A 165 20.87 -61.15 23.67
C LYS A 165 21.52 -60.70 22.35
N ARG A 166 21.40 -61.47 21.25
CA ARG A 166 21.93 -61.12 19.91
C ARG A 166 21.22 -59.88 19.35
N ARG A 167 19.90 -59.77 19.53
CA ARG A 167 19.10 -58.58 19.17
C ARG A 167 19.49 -57.36 20.01
N TRP A 168 19.64 -57.48 21.33
CA TRP A 168 20.09 -56.39 22.19
C TRP A 168 21.54 -55.96 21.91
N ARG A 169 22.44 -56.89 21.54
CA ARG A 169 23.79 -56.57 21.07
C ARG A 169 23.79 -55.82 19.73
N ARG A 170 22.91 -56.19 18.78
CA ARG A 170 22.70 -55.42 17.54
C ARG A 170 22.13 -54.04 17.83
N ILE A 171 21.10 -53.92 18.67
CA ILE A 171 20.50 -52.62 19.08
C ILE A 171 21.56 -51.74 19.75
N ARG A 172 22.36 -52.26 20.70
CA ARG A 172 23.48 -51.51 21.29
C ARG A 172 24.51 -51.08 20.26
N ARG A 173 24.92 -51.95 19.32
CA ARG A 173 25.83 -51.55 18.23
C ARG A 173 25.23 -50.46 17.34
N VAL A 174 23.95 -50.54 16.99
CA VAL A 174 23.26 -49.49 16.22
C VAL A 174 23.19 -48.18 17.02
N ILE A 175 22.91 -48.23 18.32
CA ILE A 175 22.94 -47.04 19.20
C ILE A 175 24.35 -46.44 19.30
N TYR A 176 25.40 -47.26 19.47
CA TYR A 176 26.79 -46.77 19.53
C TYR A 176 27.28 -46.23 18.18
N VAL A 177 26.89 -46.83 17.05
CA VAL A 177 27.19 -46.30 15.72
C VAL A 177 26.40 -45.03 15.43
N ALA A 178 25.11 -44.98 15.80
CA ALA A 178 24.29 -43.79 15.65
C ALA A 178 24.83 -42.64 16.52
N ALA A 179 25.15 -42.86 17.79
CA ALA A 179 25.79 -41.87 18.66
C ALA A 179 27.19 -41.47 18.15
N GLY A 180 27.97 -42.43 17.64
CA GLY A 180 29.25 -42.17 16.99
C GLY A 180 29.10 -41.24 15.77
N VAL A 181 28.13 -41.49 14.90
CA VAL A 181 27.81 -40.62 13.75
C VAL A 181 27.24 -39.27 14.22
N PHE A 182 26.43 -39.23 15.28
CA PHE A 182 25.85 -37.99 15.81
C PHE A 182 26.88 -37.08 16.49
N ILE A 183 27.99 -37.63 16.97
CA ILE A 183 29.11 -36.88 17.59
C ILE A 183 30.20 -36.59 16.55
N LEU A 184 30.70 -37.61 15.85
CA LEU A 184 31.82 -37.49 14.91
C LEU A 184 31.38 -36.90 13.56
N GLY A 185 30.12 -37.05 13.15
CA GLY A 185 29.59 -36.48 11.91
C GLY A 185 29.65 -34.95 11.90
N PRO A 186 29.10 -34.24 12.91
CA PRO A 186 29.25 -32.79 13.03
C PRO A 186 30.70 -32.32 13.15
N ILE A 187 31.57 -33.07 13.84
CA ILE A 187 33.01 -32.74 13.95
C ILE A 187 33.69 -32.89 12.59
N LEU A 188 33.46 -33.99 11.88
CA LEU A 188 34.03 -34.25 10.55
C LEU A 188 33.51 -33.22 9.53
N ALA A 189 32.22 -32.89 9.58
CA ALA A 189 31.65 -31.81 8.78
C ALA A 189 32.37 -30.49 9.07
N PHE A 190 32.45 -30.06 10.34
CA PHE A 190 33.14 -28.83 10.73
C PHE A 190 34.60 -28.78 10.25
N VAL A 191 35.34 -29.90 10.34
CA VAL A 191 36.71 -30.01 9.81
C VAL A 191 36.76 -29.90 8.27
N ILE A 192 35.85 -30.55 7.55
CA ILE A 192 35.74 -30.42 6.08
C ILE A 192 35.43 -28.97 5.71
N GLY A 193 34.46 -28.34 6.36
CA GLY A 193 34.14 -26.92 6.16
C GLY A 193 35.31 -26.01 6.44
N TRP A 194 36.06 -26.25 7.52
CA TRP A 194 37.23 -25.45 7.88
C TRP A 194 38.33 -25.47 6.80
N LEU A 195 38.51 -26.62 6.15
CA LEU A 195 39.47 -26.83 5.07
C LEU A 195 38.97 -26.29 3.72
N VAL A 196 37.67 -26.42 3.42
CA VAL A 196 37.08 -26.06 2.12
C VAL A 196 36.66 -24.59 2.04
N PHE A 197 36.16 -24.00 3.15
CA PHE A 197 35.71 -22.61 3.16
C PHE A 197 36.88 -21.64 3.41
N GLN A 198 37.13 -20.78 2.44
CA GLN A 198 38.04 -19.64 2.59
C GLN A 198 37.36 -18.52 3.40
N VAL A 199 38.15 -17.74 4.13
CA VAL A 199 37.64 -16.63 4.94
C VAL A 199 37.42 -15.41 4.04
N PRO A 200 36.25 -14.75 4.10
CA PRO A 200 36.08 -13.43 3.49
C PRO A 200 36.96 -12.42 4.24
N THR A 201 37.88 -11.77 3.53
CA THR A 201 38.52 -10.55 4.03
C THR A 201 37.51 -9.39 4.08
N ALA A 202 37.91 -8.25 4.66
CA ALA A 202 37.07 -7.04 4.62
C ALA A 202 36.91 -6.50 3.18
N ASP A 203 37.86 -6.78 2.29
CA ASP A 203 37.80 -6.42 0.87
C ASP A 203 36.98 -7.43 0.04
N ASP A 204 36.90 -8.70 0.49
CA ASP A 204 35.97 -9.73 -0.03
C ASP A 204 34.51 -9.50 0.40
N ALA A 205 34.21 -8.44 1.16
CA ALA A 205 32.85 -7.96 1.37
C ALA A 205 32.31 -7.37 0.06
N LYS A 206 32.06 -8.26 -0.91
CA LYS A 206 31.88 -7.97 -2.33
C LYS A 206 30.93 -6.79 -2.52
N ILE A 207 31.49 -5.76 -3.15
CA ILE A 207 30.89 -4.48 -3.57
C ILE A 207 29.36 -4.56 -3.52
N THR A 208 28.83 -3.89 -2.49
CA THR A 208 27.42 -3.62 -2.23
C THR A 208 26.63 -3.52 -3.53
N GLN A 209 25.91 -4.59 -3.86
CA GLN A 209 25.37 -4.78 -5.21
C GLN A 209 24.20 -3.85 -5.48
N VAL A 210 24.01 -3.50 -6.76
CA VAL A 210 23.04 -2.50 -7.18
C VAL A 210 21.63 -3.11 -7.25
N ALA A 211 20.72 -2.63 -6.40
CA ALA A 211 19.31 -2.97 -6.47
C ALA A 211 18.64 -2.18 -7.61
N THR A 212 18.12 -2.87 -8.62
CA THR A 212 17.44 -2.24 -9.75
C THR A 212 15.94 -2.50 -9.65
N PHE A 213 15.20 -1.45 -9.31
CA PHE A 213 13.74 -1.43 -9.31
C PHE A 213 13.29 -1.04 -10.71
N THR A 214 12.47 -1.87 -11.36
CA THR A 214 12.00 -1.67 -12.73
C THR A 214 10.49 -1.50 -12.81
N TYR A 215 10.04 -0.77 -13.83
CA TYR A 215 8.66 -0.75 -14.29
C TYR A 215 8.26 -2.12 -14.88
N ALA A 216 6.97 -2.31 -15.16
CA ALA A 216 6.42 -3.58 -15.66
C ALA A 216 6.97 -4.01 -17.04
N ASP A 217 7.54 -3.09 -17.82
CA ASP A 217 8.24 -3.34 -19.10
C ASP A 217 9.74 -3.66 -18.93
N GLY A 218 10.26 -3.60 -17.71
CA GLY A 218 11.68 -3.76 -17.40
C GLY A 218 12.51 -2.46 -17.43
N ALA A 219 11.94 -1.31 -17.78
CA ALA A 219 12.66 -0.04 -17.75
C ALA A 219 13.02 0.38 -16.30
N PRO A 220 14.17 1.03 -16.06
CA PRO A 220 14.61 1.37 -14.71
C PRO A 220 13.74 2.47 -14.06
N LEU A 221 13.04 2.12 -12.97
CA LEU A 221 12.29 3.05 -12.12
C LEU A 221 13.25 3.73 -11.13
N ALA A 222 14.10 2.95 -10.47
CA ALA A 222 15.17 3.41 -9.59
C ALA A 222 16.35 2.43 -9.60
N THR A 223 17.57 2.95 -9.64
CA THR A 223 18.82 2.15 -9.60
C THR A 223 19.54 2.50 -8.31
N VAL A 224 19.22 1.77 -7.25
CA VAL A 224 19.72 2.02 -5.89
C VAL A 224 21.04 1.30 -5.69
N ARG A 225 22.11 2.09 -5.77
CA ARG A 225 23.44 1.75 -5.29
C ARG A 225 23.48 2.03 -3.79
N PRO A 226 23.91 1.09 -2.94
CA PRO A 226 24.28 1.43 -1.57
C PRO A 226 25.40 2.48 -1.61
N ASP A 227 25.24 3.57 -0.86
CA ASP A 227 25.88 4.84 -1.21
C ASP A 227 27.32 4.95 -0.71
N ASN A 228 28.20 4.16 -1.33
CA ASN A 228 29.64 4.05 -1.01
C ASN A 228 30.40 5.38 -1.09
N VAL A 229 29.78 6.46 -1.59
CA VAL A 229 30.30 7.84 -1.57
C VAL A 229 30.61 8.31 -0.14
N ASN A 230 29.91 7.79 0.88
CA ASN A 230 30.12 8.11 2.29
C ASN A 230 30.60 6.92 3.15
N ARG A 231 31.27 5.92 2.56
CA ARG A 231 32.01 4.89 3.34
C ARG A 231 33.32 5.44 3.92
N THR A 232 33.19 6.44 4.79
CA THR A 232 34.27 6.81 5.72
C THR A 232 34.36 5.73 6.78
N ASN A 233 35.16 4.69 6.52
CA ASN A 233 35.41 3.64 7.50
C ASN A 233 36.01 4.27 8.76
N VAL A 234 35.33 4.11 9.90
CA VAL A 234 35.79 4.61 11.19
C VAL A 234 36.46 3.50 11.97
N THR A 235 37.67 3.77 12.47
CA THR A 235 38.39 2.86 13.36
C THR A 235 37.72 2.82 14.74
N LEU A 236 37.85 1.69 15.44
CA LEU A 236 37.08 1.40 16.65
C LEU A 236 37.33 2.41 17.79
N ASP A 237 38.51 3.05 17.81
CA ASP A 237 38.88 4.11 18.75
C ASP A 237 38.08 5.42 18.55
N LYS A 238 37.49 5.63 17.36
CA LYS A 238 36.59 6.76 17.09
C LYS A 238 35.16 6.51 17.57
N VAL A 239 34.75 5.25 17.68
CA VAL A 239 33.41 4.90 18.17
C VAL A 239 33.41 4.96 19.70
N PRO A 240 32.58 5.81 20.33
CA PRO A 240 32.57 5.94 21.79
C PRO A 240 32.28 4.60 22.49
N GLU A 241 32.97 4.33 23.60
CA GLU A 241 32.81 3.09 24.37
C GLU A 241 31.33 2.77 24.71
N PRO A 242 30.49 3.72 25.16
CA PRO A 242 29.08 3.43 25.42
C PRO A 242 28.26 3.11 24.17
N VAL A 243 28.65 3.62 23.00
CA VAL A 243 27.99 3.33 21.71
C VAL A 243 28.34 1.90 21.27
N ARG A 244 29.60 1.49 21.45
CA ARG A 244 30.02 0.09 21.23
C ARG A 244 29.27 -0.85 22.18
N GLN A 245 29.22 -0.52 23.47
CA GLN A 245 28.48 -1.28 24.48
C GLN A 245 26.96 -1.32 24.24
N ALA A 246 26.35 -0.27 23.66
CA ALA A 246 24.95 -0.28 23.25
C ALA A 246 24.68 -1.33 22.14
N VAL A 247 25.54 -1.42 21.13
CA VAL A 247 25.45 -2.43 20.06
C VAL A 247 25.63 -3.85 20.63
N LEU A 248 26.57 -4.04 21.56
CA LEU A 248 26.72 -5.32 22.28
C LEU A 248 25.48 -5.65 23.15
N ALA A 249 24.86 -4.66 23.78
CA ALA A 249 23.67 -4.84 24.61
C ALA A 249 22.42 -5.20 23.80
N ALA A 250 22.35 -4.74 22.54
CA ALA A 250 21.33 -5.09 21.57
C ALA A 250 21.52 -6.50 20.99
N GLU A 251 22.70 -6.80 20.44
CA GLU A 251 22.91 -7.93 19.53
C GLU A 251 23.69 -9.11 20.13
N ASP A 252 24.80 -8.87 20.85
CA ASP A 252 25.65 -9.94 21.40
C ASP A 252 26.38 -9.52 22.69
N ARG A 253 25.70 -9.69 23.83
CA ARG A 253 26.27 -9.43 25.16
C ARG A 253 27.45 -10.33 25.51
N THR A 254 27.62 -11.44 24.79
CA THR A 254 28.71 -12.40 24.97
C THR A 254 29.88 -12.19 24.02
N PHE A 255 29.85 -11.15 23.19
CA PHE A 255 30.73 -11.00 22.03
C PHE A 255 32.22 -11.23 22.34
N TYR A 256 32.75 -10.58 23.38
CA TYR A 256 34.17 -10.70 23.75
C TYR A 256 34.56 -12.06 24.37
N SER A 257 33.60 -12.86 24.87
CA SER A 257 33.84 -14.15 25.52
C SER A 257 33.41 -15.38 24.70
N ASN A 258 32.63 -15.20 23.62
CA ASN A 258 32.21 -16.29 22.75
C ASN A 258 33.21 -16.61 21.62
N PHE A 259 33.11 -17.80 21.03
CA PHE A 259 33.99 -18.25 19.94
C PHE A 259 33.52 -17.81 18.53
N GLY A 260 32.83 -16.68 18.46
CA GLY A 260 32.14 -16.19 17.24
C GLY A 260 30.74 -16.77 17.06
N PHE A 261 30.35 -17.75 17.88
CA PHE A 261 29.02 -18.35 17.93
C PHE A 261 28.69 -18.72 19.39
N ASP A 262 27.44 -18.52 19.82
CA ASP A 262 27.03 -18.83 21.19
C ASP A 262 26.69 -20.33 21.32
N VAL A 263 27.67 -21.11 21.78
CA VAL A 263 27.50 -22.53 22.14
C VAL A 263 26.41 -22.72 23.20
N THR A 264 26.31 -21.80 24.17
CA THR A 264 25.30 -21.88 25.23
C THR A 264 23.92 -21.56 24.70
N GLY A 265 23.83 -20.62 23.75
CA GLY A 265 22.64 -20.23 23.01
C GLY A 265 22.13 -21.32 22.09
N ILE A 266 23.02 -22.05 21.41
CA ILE A 266 22.65 -23.23 20.60
C ILE A 266 22.09 -24.34 21.52
N MET A 267 22.77 -24.65 22.62
CA MET A 267 22.29 -25.66 23.58
C MET A 267 20.98 -25.23 24.26
N ARG A 268 20.82 -23.94 24.57
CA ARG A 268 19.59 -23.32 25.10
C ARG A 268 18.47 -23.32 24.06
N ALA A 269 18.75 -23.08 22.78
CA ALA A 269 17.78 -23.14 21.69
C ALA A 269 17.29 -24.58 21.47
N ILE A 270 18.18 -25.57 21.50
CA ILE A 270 17.81 -27.01 21.43
C ILE A 270 16.94 -27.38 22.63
N TRP A 271 17.31 -26.98 23.85
CA TRP A 271 16.52 -27.22 25.05
C TRP A 271 15.14 -26.53 25.01
N ASN A 272 15.10 -25.27 24.58
CA ASN A 272 13.89 -24.48 24.41
C ASN A 272 12.97 -25.10 23.34
N GLN A 273 13.49 -25.53 22.19
CA GLN A 273 12.72 -26.22 21.15
C GLN A 273 12.10 -27.54 21.64
N VAL A 274 12.76 -28.24 22.57
CA VAL A 274 12.25 -29.46 23.23
C VAL A 274 11.26 -29.15 24.36
N THR A 275 11.26 -27.93 24.90
CA THR A 275 10.43 -27.52 26.06
C THR A 275 9.36 -26.47 25.74
N GLY A 276 9.24 -26.01 24.48
CA GLY A 276 8.25 -25.02 24.04
C GLY A 276 8.67 -23.55 24.24
N GLY A 277 9.93 -23.27 24.52
CA GLY A 277 10.46 -21.91 24.68
C GLY A 277 10.98 -21.30 23.36
N VAL A 278 11.13 -19.98 23.33
CA VAL A 278 11.75 -19.23 22.22
C VAL A 278 13.19 -18.87 22.58
N GLY A 279 14.12 -18.89 21.62
CA GLY A 279 15.48 -18.38 21.79
C GLY A 279 16.47 -18.86 20.73
N GLY A 280 17.35 -17.97 20.26
CA GLY A 280 18.36 -18.29 19.23
C GLY A 280 18.83 -17.07 18.43
N GLY A 281 19.39 -16.06 19.10
CA GLY A 281 20.02 -14.92 18.42
C GLY A 281 21.29 -15.33 17.66
N SER A 282 21.62 -14.64 16.57
CA SER A 282 22.89 -14.82 15.85
C SER A 282 23.90 -13.77 16.32
N THR A 283 25.11 -14.22 16.69
CA THR A 283 26.22 -13.39 17.18
C THR A 283 26.66 -12.34 16.17
N ILE A 284 27.32 -11.28 16.63
CA ILE A 284 27.85 -10.21 15.76
C ILE A 284 28.77 -10.78 14.66
N THR A 285 29.60 -11.80 14.96
CA THR A 285 30.43 -12.46 13.94
C THR A 285 29.60 -13.19 12.87
N GLN A 286 28.48 -13.82 13.24
CA GLN A 286 27.57 -14.46 12.27
C GLN A 286 26.82 -13.42 11.43
N GLN A 287 26.39 -12.31 12.03
CA GLN A 287 25.75 -11.22 11.30
C GLN A 287 26.72 -10.55 10.32
N TYR A 288 27.97 -10.30 10.73
CA TYR A 288 29.04 -9.83 9.85
C TYR A 288 29.19 -10.74 8.62
N ILE A 289 29.24 -12.06 8.81
CA ILE A 289 29.29 -13.04 7.71
C ILE A 289 28.05 -12.98 6.83
N LYS A 290 26.83 -12.84 7.39
CA LYS A 290 25.60 -12.68 6.57
C LYS A 290 25.73 -11.46 5.64
N VAL A 291 26.18 -10.33 6.18
CA VAL A 291 26.30 -9.06 5.43
C VAL A 291 27.44 -9.09 4.41
N THR A 292 28.58 -9.72 4.70
CA THR A 292 29.74 -9.73 3.77
C THR A 292 29.72 -10.83 2.72
N THR A 293 29.10 -11.99 2.99
CA THR A 293 29.11 -13.11 2.04
C THR A 293 27.95 -13.12 1.05
N GLY A 294 26.81 -12.49 1.38
CA GLY A 294 25.67 -12.34 0.47
C GLY A 294 25.07 -13.65 -0.07
N GLN A 295 25.33 -14.79 0.58
CA GLN A 295 25.02 -16.10 0.01
C GLN A 295 23.67 -16.68 0.45
N ASP A 296 22.76 -16.72 -0.51
CA ASP A 296 22.15 -17.95 -1.03
C ASP A 296 21.45 -18.89 -0.02
N GLU A 297 20.11 -18.82 -0.06
CA GLU A 297 19.12 -19.75 0.51
C GLU A 297 18.96 -19.81 2.05
N VAL A 298 17.71 -19.96 2.50
CA VAL A 298 17.35 -20.26 3.90
C VAL A 298 17.59 -21.75 4.20
N SER A 299 18.82 -22.22 3.97
CA SER A 299 19.22 -23.62 4.09
C SER A 299 19.99 -23.91 5.39
N LEU A 300 19.90 -25.15 5.87
CA LEU A 300 20.76 -25.64 6.96
C LEU A 300 22.25 -25.59 6.57
N TRP A 301 22.55 -25.69 5.27
CA TRP A 301 23.88 -25.56 4.71
C TRP A 301 24.46 -24.15 4.92
N ARG A 302 23.68 -23.10 4.65
CA ARG A 302 24.07 -21.70 4.92
C ARG A 302 24.40 -21.49 6.41
N LYS A 303 23.55 -21.96 7.33
CA LYS A 303 23.82 -21.79 8.78
C LYS A 303 25.03 -22.62 9.27
N TYR A 304 25.28 -23.79 8.69
CA TYR A 304 26.52 -24.54 8.91
C TYR A 304 27.75 -23.76 8.41
N LYS A 305 27.69 -23.17 7.21
CA LYS A 305 28.77 -22.33 6.65
C LYS A 305 29.02 -21.09 7.51
N GLU A 306 27.98 -20.40 7.99
CA GLU A 306 28.11 -19.30 8.96
C GLU A 306 28.88 -19.72 10.22
N VAL A 307 28.54 -20.86 10.84
CA VAL A 307 29.18 -21.31 12.09
C VAL A 307 30.66 -21.65 11.87
N VAL A 308 31.00 -22.31 10.77
CA VAL A 308 32.40 -22.63 10.42
C VAL A 308 33.19 -21.36 10.13
N LEU A 309 32.65 -20.43 9.33
CA LEU A 309 33.30 -19.15 9.04
C LEU A 309 33.43 -18.28 10.29
N ALA A 310 32.46 -18.27 11.20
CA ALA A 310 32.51 -17.48 12.43
C ALA A 310 33.63 -17.94 13.37
N ALA A 311 33.82 -19.26 13.47
CA ALA A 311 34.94 -19.84 14.22
C ALA A 311 36.30 -19.53 13.59
N LYS A 312 36.37 -19.49 12.24
CA LYS A 312 37.61 -19.22 11.49
C LYS A 312 38.00 -17.74 11.53
N ILE A 313 37.04 -16.85 11.30
CA ILE A 313 37.20 -15.39 11.50
C ILE A 313 37.61 -15.07 12.95
N SER A 314 37.00 -15.72 13.95
CA SER A 314 37.37 -15.52 15.37
C SER A 314 38.74 -16.08 15.76
N LYS A 315 39.47 -16.70 14.83
CA LYS A 315 40.89 -17.10 14.98
C LYS A 315 41.82 -16.18 14.19
N GLU A 316 41.37 -15.64 13.07
CA GLU A 316 42.19 -14.85 12.14
C GLU A 316 42.09 -13.33 12.37
N LEU A 317 41.00 -12.84 12.97
CA LEU A 317 40.81 -11.44 13.39
C LEU A 317 40.61 -11.32 14.92
N SER A 318 41.03 -10.19 15.48
CA SER A 318 40.70 -9.84 16.88
C SER A 318 39.20 -9.52 17.04
N LYS A 319 38.68 -9.59 18.26
CA LYS A 319 37.30 -9.18 18.56
C LYS A 319 37.04 -7.72 18.20
N ASP A 320 38.01 -6.85 18.44
CA ASP A 320 37.92 -5.43 18.08
C ASP A 320 37.86 -5.23 16.57
N GLN A 321 38.68 -5.96 15.78
CA GLN A 321 38.61 -5.92 14.30
C GLN A 321 37.27 -6.45 13.77
N ILE A 322 36.70 -7.50 14.39
CA ILE A 322 35.38 -8.02 14.01
C ILE A 322 34.28 -6.99 14.31
N LEU A 323 34.36 -6.30 15.45
CA LEU A 323 33.40 -5.25 15.82
C LEU A 323 33.56 -4.01 14.94
N GLU A 324 34.79 -3.59 14.63
CA GLU A 324 35.10 -2.49 13.71
C GLU A 324 34.54 -2.77 12.31
N ASN A 325 34.82 -3.95 11.75
CA ASN A 325 34.31 -4.34 10.44
C ASN A 325 32.77 -4.40 10.45
N TYR A 326 32.14 -4.99 11.48
CA TYR A 326 30.69 -5.03 11.62
C TYR A 326 30.07 -3.62 11.68
N LEU A 327 30.61 -2.73 12.52
CA LEU A 327 30.14 -1.35 12.67
C LEU A 327 30.32 -0.49 11.41
N ASN A 328 31.16 -0.90 10.47
CA ASN A 328 31.34 -0.22 9.18
C ASN A 328 30.51 -0.84 8.02
N VAL A 329 30.03 -2.08 8.14
CA VAL A 329 29.21 -2.73 7.08
C VAL A 329 27.73 -2.88 7.41
N ILE A 330 27.32 -2.83 8.68
CA ILE A 330 25.91 -3.02 9.07
C ILE A 330 25.01 -1.91 8.52
N TYR A 331 23.85 -2.29 8.00
CA TYR A 331 22.82 -1.33 7.57
C TYR A 331 22.07 -0.77 8.77
N LEU A 332 21.87 0.55 8.80
CA LEU A 332 21.25 1.26 9.92
C LEU A 332 20.04 2.12 9.52
N GLY A 333 19.44 1.84 8.36
CA GLY A 333 18.29 2.60 7.84
C GLY A 333 18.74 3.78 6.98
N ARG A 334 17.80 4.48 6.32
CA ARG A 334 18.06 5.71 5.54
C ARG A 334 19.21 5.63 4.52
N GLY A 335 19.48 4.45 3.96
CA GLY A 335 20.62 4.24 3.06
C GLY A 335 22.00 4.25 3.75
N ALA A 336 22.05 4.42 5.07
CA ALA A 336 23.28 4.46 5.85
C ALA A 336 23.86 3.06 6.05
N TYR A 337 25.06 2.86 5.52
CA TYR A 337 25.92 1.70 5.79
C TYR A 337 27.04 2.12 6.73
N GLY A 338 27.09 1.47 7.89
CA GLY A 338 28.03 1.78 8.96
C GLY A 338 27.58 2.92 9.88
N VAL A 339 28.11 2.89 11.11
CA VAL A 339 27.71 3.77 12.22
C VAL A 339 28.00 5.25 11.96
N GLN A 340 29.03 5.58 11.18
CA GLN A 340 29.37 6.95 10.78
C GLN A 340 28.28 7.56 9.87
N ALA A 341 27.88 6.82 8.83
CA ALA A 341 26.80 7.25 7.94
C ALA A 341 25.47 7.39 8.71
N ALA A 342 25.23 6.52 9.69
CA ALA A 342 24.05 6.59 10.55
C ALA A 342 24.07 7.82 11.48
N SER A 343 25.21 8.14 12.10
CA SER A 343 25.36 9.36 12.91
C SER A 343 25.00 10.62 12.11
N GLN A 344 25.47 10.70 10.86
CA GLN A 344 25.12 11.79 9.95
C GLN A 344 23.64 11.78 9.51
N ALA A 345 23.08 10.61 9.20
CA ALA A 345 21.71 10.45 8.70
C ALA A 345 20.61 10.65 9.76
N TYR A 346 20.90 10.35 11.04
CA TYR A 346 19.96 10.53 12.16
C TYR A 346 20.22 11.80 12.96
N PHE A 347 21.48 12.21 13.17
CA PHE A 347 21.81 13.33 14.07
C PHE A 347 22.61 14.46 13.40
N GLY A 348 23.26 14.19 12.26
CA GLY A 348 24.13 15.18 11.59
C GLY A 348 25.46 15.39 12.30
N LYS A 349 25.95 14.34 12.97
CA LYS A 349 27.15 14.32 13.81
C LYS A 349 28.21 13.36 13.24
N ASP A 350 29.44 13.52 13.68
CA ASP A 350 30.42 12.43 13.61
C ASP A 350 30.03 11.27 14.56
N VAL A 351 30.62 10.08 14.38
CA VAL A 351 30.46 8.97 15.33
C VAL A 351 31.07 9.32 16.70
N SER A 352 32.15 10.12 16.74
CA SER A 352 32.79 10.52 18.01
C SER A 352 31.88 11.31 18.95
N ASP A 353 30.87 11.99 18.39
CA ASP A 353 30.02 12.95 19.08
C ASP A 353 28.65 12.35 19.50
N LEU A 354 28.50 11.03 19.32
CA LEU A 354 27.33 10.27 19.74
C LEU A 354 27.30 10.06 21.25
N SER A 355 26.20 10.47 21.88
CA SER A 355 25.90 10.13 23.27
C SER A 355 25.46 8.67 23.43
N VAL A 356 25.44 8.19 24.68
CA VAL A 356 24.91 6.86 25.06
C VAL A 356 23.50 6.65 24.52
N SER A 357 22.65 7.68 24.63
CA SER A 357 21.25 7.62 24.19
C SER A 357 21.11 7.51 22.67
N GLU A 358 21.92 8.25 21.92
CA GLU A 358 21.94 8.21 20.44
C GLU A 358 22.48 6.86 19.94
N GLY A 359 23.55 6.36 20.55
CA GLY A 359 24.06 5.00 20.30
C GLY A 359 23.05 3.90 20.61
N ALA A 360 22.30 4.02 21.71
CA ALA A 360 21.23 3.09 22.06
C ALA A 360 20.04 3.14 21.09
N MET A 361 19.75 4.30 20.48
CA MET A 361 18.72 4.41 19.43
C MET A 361 19.17 3.67 18.17
N LEU A 362 20.40 3.92 17.68
CA LEU A 362 20.96 3.23 16.51
C LEU A 362 21.05 1.72 16.73
N ALA A 363 21.58 1.29 17.88
CA ALA A 363 21.67 -0.11 18.25
C ALA A 363 20.29 -0.79 18.37
N GLY A 364 19.28 -0.07 18.90
CA GLY A 364 17.92 -0.57 19.01
C GLY A 364 17.27 -0.89 17.65
N MET A 365 17.66 -0.17 16.59
CA MET A 365 17.13 -0.30 15.23
C MET A 365 17.76 -1.43 14.39
N ILE A 366 18.95 -1.95 14.74
CA ILE A 366 19.74 -2.90 13.92
C ILE A 366 18.90 -4.07 13.35
N GLN A 367 18.02 -4.64 14.16
CA GLN A 367 17.19 -5.79 13.79
C GLN A 367 16.15 -5.48 12.69
N SER A 368 15.70 -4.23 12.50
CA SER A 368 14.72 -3.85 11.45
C SER A 368 14.84 -2.36 11.07
N PRO A 369 15.96 -1.91 10.48
CA PRO A 369 16.35 -0.49 10.52
C PRO A 369 15.41 0.47 9.78
N SER A 370 14.91 0.08 8.60
CA SER A 370 14.00 0.94 7.81
C SER A 370 12.57 0.96 8.33
N ARG A 371 12.20 0.01 9.18
CA ARG A 371 10.87 -0.10 9.78
C ARG A 371 10.80 0.52 11.15
N TRP A 372 11.88 0.45 11.93
CA TRP A 372 11.99 1.04 13.27
C TRP A 372 12.63 2.43 13.27
N ASP A 373 12.67 3.09 12.11
CA ASP A 373 13.05 4.50 11.99
C ASP A 373 12.08 5.36 12.82
N PRO A 374 12.56 6.26 13.71
CA PRO A 374 11.69 7.07 14.56
C PRO A 374 10.84 8.08 13.78
N ALA A 375 11.16 8.37 12.51
CA ALA A 375 10.28 9.15 11.64
C ALA A 375 9.06 8.35 11.12
N LYS A 376 9.02 7.03 11.34
CA LYS A 376 7.90 6.14 10.97
C LYS A 376 7.21 5.51 12.19
N THR A 377 7.97 5.00 13.15
CA THR A 377 7.43 4.25 14.31
C THR A 377 8.10 4.68 15.63
N PRO A 378 7.98 5.96 16.04
CA PRO A 378 8.71 6.51 17.19
C PRO A 378 8.53 5.68 18.47
N ASP A 379 7.32 5.17 18.74
CA ASP A 379 7.04 4.33 19.91
C ASP A 379 7.83 3.01 19.90
N LYS A 380 8.01 2.39 18.72
CA LYS A 380 8.79 1.16 18.59
C LYS A 380 10.29 1.42 18.69
N THR A 381 10.76 2.55 18.16
CA THR A 381 12.15 2.99 18.36
C THR A 381 12.42 3.27 19.84
N LEU A 382 11.47 3.88 20.56
CA LEU A 382 11.53 4.13 22.00
C LEU A 382 11.52 2.84 22.83
N GLU A 383 10.67 1.87 22.49
CA GLU A 383 10.67 0.53 23.10
C GLU A 383 12.06 -0.14 22.97
N ARG A 384 12.64 -0.11 21.77
CA ARG A 384 13.95 -0.70 21.48
C ARG A 384 15.10 0.05 22.16
N TRP A 385 15.05 1.38 22.20
CA TRP A 385 16.00 2.21 22.94
C TRP A 385 16.02 1.88 24.43
N ASN A 386 14.84 1.69 25.05
CA ASN A 386 14.76 1.24 26.44
C ASN A 386 15.38 -0.15 26.62
N PHE A 387 15.01 -1.12 25.76
CA PHE A 387 15.58 -2.47 25.78
C PHE A 387 17.12 -2.51 25.72
N VAL A 388 17.73 -1.64 24.91
CA VAL A 388 19.20 -1.53 24.81
C VAL A 388 19.80 -0.95 26.08
N LEU A 389 19.28 0.17 26.58
CA LEU A 389 19.79 0.80 27.80
C LEU A 389 19.61 -0.10 29.05
N ASP A 390 18.48 -0.81 29.15
CA ASP A 390 18.25 -1.82 30.20
C ASP A 390 19.22 -3.00 30.05
N GLY A 391 19.56 -3.37 28.82
CA GLY A 391 20.61 -4.33 28.49
C GLY A 391 22.00 -3.90 28.97
N MET A 392 22.35 -2.62 28.81
CA MET A 392 23.62 -2.06 29.30
C MET A 392 23.69 -2.07 30.83
N VAL A 393 22.60 -1.69 31.53
CA VAL A 393 22.51 -1.81 32.99
C VAL A 393 22.65 -3.26 33.43
N GLY A 394 22.00 -4.19 32.72
CA GLY A 394 22.10 -5.64 32.96
C GLY A 394 23.49 -6.24 32.72
N GLN A 395 24.45 -5.50 32.18
CA GLN A 395 25.87 -5.88 32.06
C GLN A 395 26.81 -5.02 32.91
N GLY A 396 26.29 -4.03 33.66
CA GLY A 396 27.10 -3.06 34.41
C GLY A 396 27.80 -2.00 33.56
N TRP A 397 27.45 -1.89 32.27
CA TRP A 397 27.99 -0.90 31.32
C TRP A 397 27.36 0.49 31.46
N LEU A 398 26.21 0.57 32.15
CA LEU A 398 25.53 1.81 32.49
C LEU A 398 25.01 1.70 33.93
N SER A 399 25.14 2.74 34.76
CA SER A 399 24.54 2.67 36.10
C SER A 399 23.02 2.87 36.04
N PRO A 400 22.24 2.35 37.02
CA PRO A 400 20.81 2.63 37.10
C PRO A 400 20.48 4.13 37.23
N ALA A 401 21.40 4.95 37.76
CA ALA A 401 21.23 6.39 37.86
C ALA A 401 21.43 7.08 36.50
N ASP A 402 22.50 6.73 35.77
CA ASP A 402 22.78 7.26 34.43
C ASP A 402 21.68 6.83 33.44
N ARG A 403 21.18 5.60 33.58
CA ARG A 403 20.03 5.05 32.86
C ARG A 403 18.76 5.90 33.04
N ALA A 404 18.48 6.32 34.26
CA ALA A 404 17.33 7.17 34.59
C ALA A 404 17.50 8.63 34.13
N ALA A 405 18.75 9.07 33.91
CA ALA A 405 19.07 10.39 33.36
C ALA A 405 19.00 10.44 31.82
N GLN A 406 19.03 9.30 31.12
CA GLN A 406 18.92 9.27 29.65
C GLN A 406 17.53 9.74 29.19
N LYS A 407 17.50 10.55 28.13
CA LYS A 407 16.29 10.96 27.40
C LYS A 407 16.35 10.41 26.00
N PHE A 408 15.21 9.99 25.45
CA PHE A 408 15.11 9.59 24.03
C PHE A 408 15.61 10.75 23.15
N PRO A 409 16.52 10.52 22.19
CA PRO A 409 17.19 11.59 21.48
C PRO A 409 16.29 12.17 20.38
N GLU A 410 16.47 13.45 20.06
CA GLU A 410 15.87 14.05 18.87
C GLU A 410 16.59 13.56 17.61
N TRP A 411 15.84 13.43 16.50
CA TRP A 411 16.38 12.97 15.21
C TRP A 411 16.05 13.96 14.09
N ARG A 412 16.94 14.04 13.10
CA ARG A 412 16.71 14.75 11.85
C ARG A 412 15.61 14.06 11.06
N GLN A 413 14.77 14.81 10.36
CA GLN A 413 13.81 14.22 9.42
C GLN A 413 14.52 13.58 8.22
N PRO A 414 13.93 12.56 7.57
CA PRO A 414 14.45 11.99 6.33
C PRO A 414 14.61 13.07 5.25
N ALA A 415 15.64 12.91 4.43
CA ALA A 415 15.93 13.73 3.25
C ALA A 415 16.10 12.82 2.02
N PRO A 416 16.08 13.36 0.79
CA PRO A 416 16.49 12.60 -0.39
C PRO A 416 17.91 12.09 -0.18
N THR A 417 18.03 10.77 -0.03
CA THR A 417 19.30 10.08 0.16
C THR A 417 19.99 9.93 -1.20
N GLY A 418 21.31 9.76 -1.20
CA GLY A 418 22.05 9.51 -2.42
C GLY A 418 21.81 8.10 -2.95
N GLY A 419 22.81 7.51 -3.61
CA GLY A 419 22.72 6.13 -4.12
C GLY A 419 21.75 5.91 -5.29
N GLY A 420 20.89 6.87 -5.64
CA GLY A 420 19.87 6.74 -6.69
C GLY A 420 18.45 6.43 -6.18
N ILE A 421 18.19 6.63 -4.89
CA ILE A 421 16.83 6.65 -4.34
C ILE A 421 16.08 7.88 -4.87
N PRO A 422 14.87 7.76 -5.46
CA PRO A 422 14.18 8.92 -6.04
C PRO A 422 13.65 9.87 -4.96
N GLY A 423 14.01 11.15 -5.05
CA GLY A 423 13.41 12.23 -4.25
C GLY A 423 12.10 12.78 -4.81
N ASP A 424 11.79 12.51 -6.09
CA ASP A 424 10.51 12.82 -6.72
C ASP A 424 9.41 11.79 -6.39
N SER A 425 8.22 11.95 -6.96
CA SER A 425 7.05 11.06 -6.77
C SER A 425 7.32 9.54 -6.81
N ARG A 426 8.36 9.08 -7.54
CA ARG A 426 8.76 7.66 -7.57
C ARG A 426 9.29 7.15 -6.23
N GLY A 427 9.72 8.02 -5.32
CA GLY A 427 10.19 7.65 -3.99
C GLY A 427 9.10 6.99 -3.14
N HIS A 428 7.85 7.40 -3.31
CA HIS A 428 6.69 6.74 -2.68
C HIS A 428 6.56 5.28 -3.16
N ILE A 429 6.67 5.04 -4.47
CA ILE A 429 6.64 3.70 -5.07
C ILE A 429 7.79 2.85 -4.53
N TYR A 430 9.02 3.38 -4.54
CA TYR A 430 10.19 2.71 -3.99
C TYR A 430 10.02 2.32 -2.51
N ASN A 431 9.44 3.22 -1.70
CA ASN A 431 9.17 2.96 -0.28
C ASN A 431 8.09 1.88 -0.08
N LEU A 432 7.00 1.87 -0.88
CA LEU A 432 5.99 0.82 -0.85
C LEU A 432 6.54 -0.54 -1.29
N VAL A 433 7.28 -0.58 -2.40
CA VAL A 433 7.90 -1.80 -2.89
C VAL A 433 8.86 -2.38 -1.84
N ARG A 434 9.61 -1.55 -1.11
CA ARG A 434 10.43 -2.03 0.01
C ARG A 434 9.63 -2.55 1.21
N ALA A 435 8.50 -1.93 1.54
CA ALA A 435 7.60 -2.46 2.56
C ALA A 435 7.00 -3.82 2.15
N GLU A 436 6.66 -4.01 0.87
CA GLU A 436 6.17 -5.28 0.33
C GLU A 436 7.28 -6.35 0.28
N LEU A 437 8.53 -5.99 -0.07
CA LEU A 437 9.70 -6.89 0.02
C LEU A 437 9.92 -7.37 1.47
N GLU A 438 9.92 -6.46 2.45
CA GLU A 438 10.09 -6.81 3.87
C GLU A 438 8.94 -7.70 4.36
N ALA A 439 7.69 -7.41 3.97
CA ALA A 439 6.52 -8.23 4.30
C ALA A 439 6.59 -9.64 3.68
N ARG A 440 7.24 -9.79 2.52
CA ARG A 440 7.55 -11.08 1.88
C ARG A 440 8.80 -11.76 2.45
N GLY A 441 9.47 -11.16 3.43
CA GLY A 441 10.65 -11.70 4.12
C GLY A 441 12.00 -11.38 3.48
N ILE A 442 12.03 -10.62 2.38
CA ILE A 442 13.28 -10.21 1.71
C ILE A 442 13.81 -8.97 2.44
N SER A 443 14.90 -9.12 3.18
CA SER A 443 15.41 -8.05 4.04
C SER A 443 16.17 -6.95 3.28
N ASP A 444 16.30 -5.77 3.89
CA ASP A 444 17.16 -4.69 3.39
C ASP A 444 18.62 -5.11 3.21
N THR A 445 19.11 -6.16 3.90
CA THR A 445 20.43 -6.73 3.60
C THR A 445 20.42 -7.35 2.21
N GLU A 446 19.50 -8.29 1.96
CA GLU A 446 19.39 -9.03 0.69
C GLU A 446 19.19 -8.09 -0.50
N ILE A 447 18.34 -7.06 -0.35
CA ILE A 447 18.15 -6.00 -1.37
C ILE A 447 19.48 -5.38 -1.81
N ASN A 448 20.38 -5.09 -0.87
CA ASN A 448 21.59 -4.31 -1.10
C ASN A 448 22.88 -5.15 -1.21
N THR A 449 22.80 -6.48 -1.10
CA THR A 449 23.94 -7.40 -1.25
C THR A 449 23.77 -8.43 -2.37
N GLU A 450 22.54 -8.82 -2.72
CA GLU A 450 22.25 -9.85 -3.74
C GLU A 450 21.96 -9.27 -5.15
N GLY A 451 22.10 -7.95 -5.33
CA GLY A 451 22.01 -7.29 -6.65
C GLY A 451 20.64 -7.45 -7.30
N LEU A 452 19.58 -7.31 -6.49
CA LEU A 452 18.24 -7.69 -6.89
C LEU A 452 17.73 -6.84 -8.06
N THR A 453 17.14 -7.50 -9.05
CA THR A 453 16.20 -6.89 -10.00
C THR A 453 14.79 -7.11 -9.47
N ILE A 454 14.12 -6.02 -9.10
CA ILE A 454 12.74 -6.00 -8.58
C ILE A 454 11.83 -5.44 -9.66
N THR A 455 11.09 -6.32 -10.34
CA THR A 455 10.08 -5.91 -11.32
C THR A 455 8.79 -5.54 -10.61
N THR A 456 8.32 -4.32 -10.85
CA THR A 456 7.04 -3.83 -10.30
C THR A 456 5.88 -4.11 -11.26
N THR A 457 4.66 -3.80 -10.81
CA THR A 457 3.44 -3.74 -11.64
C THR A 457 3.23 -2.39 -12.31
N ILE A 458 4.05 -1.38 -11.97
CA ILE A 458 3.85 0.01 -12.41
C ILE A 458 4.16 0.11 -13.90
N ASP A 459 3.15 0.52 -14.66
CA ASP A 459 3.24 0.76 -16.10
C ASP A 459 3.82 2.17 -16.32
N PRO A 460 4.90 2.33 -17.10
CA PRO A 460 5.63 3.59 -17.17
C PRO A 460 4.84 4.70 -17.89
N GLU A 461 4.04 4.36 -18.91
CA GLU A 461 3.20 5.34 -19.60
C GLU A 461 2.06 5.81 -18.70
N LYS A 462 1.42 4.89 -17.97
CA LYS A 462 0.36 5.22 -17.01
C LYS A 462 0.93 6.00 -15.82
N GLN A 463 2.12 5.65 -15.33
CA GLN A 463 2.78 6.42 -14.28
C GLN A 463 3.10 7.84 -14.74
N GLN A 464 3.64 8.02 -15.95
CA GLN A 464 3.88 9.34 -16.52
C GLN A 464 2.58 10.13 -16.69
N ALA A 465 1.49 9.48 -17.14
CA ALA A 465 0.17 10.09 -17.26
C ALA A 465 -0.42 10.52 -15.90
N ALA A 466 -0.20 9.74 -14.82
CA ALA A 466 -0.65 10.08 -13.47
C ALA A 466 0.05 11.33 -12.93
N VAL A 467 1.39 11.35 -13.00
CA VAL A 467 2.22 12.50 -12.61
C VAL A 467 1.82 13.74 -13.42
N ALA A 468 1.72 13.61 -14.74
CA ALA A 468 1.36 14.71 -15.63
C ALA A 468 -0.06 15.24 -15.38
N ALA A 469 -1.05 14.38 -15.11
CA ALA A 469 -2.42 14.80 -14.80
C ALA A 469 -2.49 15.56 -13.47
N ALA A 470 -1.84 15.04 -12.42
CA ALA A 470 -1.78 15.68 -11.10
C ALA A 470 -1.09 17.05 -11.19
N GLN A 471 0.16 17.10 -11.65
CA GLN A 471 0.93 18.35 -11.73
C GLN A 471 0.25 19.41 -12.61
N LYS A 472 -0.34 19.02 -13.74
CA LYS A 472 -1.02 19.95 -14.67
C LYS A 472 -2.25 20.63 -14.05
N VAL A 473 -3.03 19.91 -13.25
CA VAL A 473 -4.26 20.47 -12.62
C VAL A 473 -3.93 21.25 -11.34
N MET A 474 -2.94 20.80 -10.57
CA MET A 474 -2.52 21.47 -9.34
C MET A 474 -1.65 22.71 -9.59
N LYS A 475 -1.06 22.86 -10.79
CA LYS A 475 -0.29 24.05 -11.18
C LYS A 475 -1.10 25.33 -11.01
N GLY A 476 -0.62 26.22 -10.13
CA GLY A 476 -1.25 27.51 -9.84
C GLY A 476 -2.44 27.45 -8.88
N GLN A 477 -2.72 26.30 -8.27
CA GLN A 477 -3.63 26.21 -7.11
C GLN A 477 -2.89 26.62 -5.81
N PRO A 478 -3.61 26.88 -4.70
CA PRO A 478 -2.99 27.22 -3.42
C PRO A 478 -2.00 26.16 -2.91
N ALA A 479 -0.84 26.61 -2.42
CA ALA A 479 0.29 25.74 -2.07
C ALA A 479 0.10 24.86 -0.81
N ASN A 480 -1.03 25.00 -0.10
CA ASN A 480 -1.44 24.09 0.98
C ASN A 480 -2.22 22.87 0.48
N LEU A 481 -2.71 22.88 -0.77
CA LEU A 481 -3.40 21.72 -1.33
C LEU A 481 -2.44 20.54 -1.55
N ARG A 482 -2.97 19.34 -1.39
CA ARG A 482 -2.34 18.05 -1.65
C ARG A 482 -3.21 17.24 -2.60
N THR A 483 -2.61 16.26 -3.29
CA THR A 483 -3.36 15.32 -4.12
C THR A 483 -2.67 13.97 -4.18
N ALA A 484 -3.46 12.93 -4.35
CA ALA A 484 -3.00 11.57 -4.59
C ALA A 484 -3.82 10.92 -5.71
N LEU A 485 -3.18 10.01 -6.45
CA LEU A 485 -3.82 9.17 -7.47
C LEU A 485 -3.29 7.75 -7.33
N VAL A 486 -4.19 6.77 -7.22
CA VAL A 486 -3.84 5.34 -7.28
C VAL A 486 -4.70 4.66 -8.32
N SER A 487 -4.09 3.80 -9.14
CA SER A 487 -4.73 3.11 -10.24
C SER A 487 -4.37 1.63 -10.25
N VAL A 488 -5.38 0.77 -10.38
CA VAL A 488 -5.32 -0.69 -10.18
C VAL A 488 -5.99 -1.40 -11.36
N ASP A 489 -5.43 -2.52 -11.82
CA ASP A 489 -6.09 -3.45 -12.73
C ASP A 489 -7.15 -4.30 -11.99
N PRO A 490 -8.44 -4.20 -12.33
CA PRO A 490 -9.49 -5.05 -11.76
C PRO A 490 -9.25 -6.55 -11.92
N LYS A 491 -8.57 -6.96 -12.99
CA LYS A 491 -8.44 -8.37 -13.39
C LYS A 491 -7.33 -9.12 -12.63
N THR A 492 -6.47 -8.39 -11.91
CA THR A 492 -5.32 -8.97 -11.20
C THR A 492 -5.07 -8.37 -9.82
N GLY A 493 -5.46 -7.11 -9.56
CA GLY A 493 -5.02 -6.34 -8.39
C GLY A 493 -3.69 -5.60 -8.58
N ALA A 494 -3.06 -5.70 -9.76
CA ALA A 494 -1.81 -5.01 -10.05
C ALA A 494 -1.96 -3.48 -9.96
N VAL A 495 -1.12 -2.82 -9.16
CA VAL A 495 -1.07 -1.34 -9.13
C VAL A 495 -0.37 -0.84 -10.39
N LEU A 496 -1.12 -0.24 -11.30
CA LEU A 496 -0.63 0.20 -12.62
C LEU A 496 0.01 1.59 -12.58
N ALA A 497 -0.46 2.47 -11.69
CA ALA A 497 0.11 3.81 -11.49
C ALA A 497 -0.16 4.30 -10.07
N TYR A 498 0.80 5.03 -9.51
CA TYR A 498 0.79 5.46 -8.12
C TYR A 498 1.44 6.85 -7.95
N TYR A 499 0.68 7.78 -7.39
CA TYR A 499 1.12 9.14 -7.10
C TYR A 499 0.77 9.50 -5.66
N GLY A 500 1.77 9.41 -4.78
CA GLY A 500 1.68 9.82 -3.38
C GLY A 500 1.97 11.31 -3.13
N GLY A 501 2.27 12.09 -4.16
CA GLY A 501 2.77 13.46 -4.08
C GLY A 501 4.04 13.68 -4.90
N ASP A 502 4.53 14.91 -4.96
CA ASP A 502 5.78 15.26 -5.67
C ASP A 502 7.06 14.92 -4.88
N ASN A 503 6.99 14.82 -3.55
CA ASN A 503 8.13 14.66 -2.65
C ASN A 503 8.20 13.22 -2.11
N GLY A 504 8.98 12.36 -2.78
CA GLY A 504 9.07 10.93 -2.51
C GLY A 504 9.67 10.52 -1.15
N VAL A 505 10.20 11.47 -0.38
CA VAL A 505 10.64 11.27 1.02
C VAL A 505 9.75 11.97 2.05
N GLY A 506 8.70 12.66 1.60
CA GLY A 506 7.68 13.27 2.44
C GLY A 506 6.55 12.31 2.79
N LEU A 507 5.46 12.87 3.30
CA LEU A 507 4.21 12.15 3.56
C LEU A 507 3.62 11.62 2.25
N ASP A 508 3.28 10.33 2.21
CA ASP A 508 2.63 9.70 1.06
C ASP A 508 1.11 9.90 1.15
N TYR A 509 0.57 10.81 0.33
CA TYR A 509 -0.84 11.14 0.31
C TYR A 509 -1.75 10.02 -0.25
N ALA A 510 -1.21 8.94 -0.80
CA ALA A 510 -1.97 7.76 -1.15
C ALA A 510 -2.01 6.70 -0.02
N GLN A 511 -1.22 6.90 1.05
CA GLN A 511 -1.25 6.14 2.32
C GLN A 511 -1.72 6.98 3.53
N VAL A 512 -2.28 8.19 3.34
CA VAL A 512 -2.95 8.90 4.45
C VAL A 512 -4.40 8.43 4.60
N LEU A 513 -4.82 8.28 5.85
CA LEU A 513 -6.23 8.13 6.21
C LEU A 513 -6.95 9.46 5.98
N LYS A 514 -8.00 9.44 5.15
CA LYS A 514 -8.88 10.58 4.87
C LYS A 514 -10.33 10.16 4.69
N GLN A 515 -11.26 11.03 5.06
CA GLN A 515 -12.69 10.77 4.88
C GLN A 515 -13.04 10.74 3.37
N PRO A 516 -13.64 9.64 2.83
CA PRO A 516 -13.96 9.49 1.42
C PRO A 516 -15.19 10.30 0.99
N GLY A 517 -15.95 10.83 1.97
CA GLY A 517 -17.20 11.54 1.73
C GLY A 517 -18.21 10.69 0.97
N SER A 518 -19.04 11.36 0.15
CA SER A 518 -20.02 10.71 -0.75
C SER A 518 -19.48 9.68 -1.76
N SER A 519 -18.16 9.43 -1.83
CA SER A 519 -17.62 8.31 -2.62
C SER A 519 -17.84 6.94 -1.96
N PHE A 520 -18.23 6.89 -0.68
CA PHE A 520 -18.55 5.64 0.05
C PHE A 520 -19.93 5.03 -0.28
N LYS A 521 -20.81 5.79 -0.94
CA LYS A 521 -22.19 5.40 -1.26
C LYS A 521 -22.36 4.08 -2.04
N PRO A 522 -21.44 3.66 -2.93
CA PRO A 522 -21.52 2.36 -3.59
C PRO A 522 -21.51 1.17 -2.62
N PHE A 523 -20.81 1.26 -1.48
CA PHE A 523 -20.82 0.21 -0.45
C PHE A 523 -22.17 0.12 0.28
N VAL A 524 -22.85 1.26 0.47
CA VAL A 524 -24.24 1.29 0.99
C VAL A 524 -25.17 0.54 0.05
N LEU A 525 -25.03 0.75 -1.27
CA LEU A 525 -25.83 0.05 -2.26
C LEU A 525 -25.47 -1.44 -2.35
N ALA A 526 -24.19 -1.80 -2.30
CA ALA A 526 -23.73 -3.19 -2.25
C ALA A 526 -24.28 -3.96 -1.04
N ALA A 527 -24.42 -3.29 0.11
CA ALA A 527 -25.10 -3.84 1.28
C ALA A 527 -26.63 -3.93 1.09
N ALA A 528 -27.26 -2.90 0.52
CA ALA A 528 -28.70 -2.83 0.31
C ALA A 528 -29.25 -3.86 -0.70
N LEU A 529 -28.44 -4.19 -1.72
CA LEU A 529 -28.76 -5.19 -2.75
C LEU A 529 -28.67 -6.65 -2.22
N GLN A 530 -27.98 -6.88 -1.10
CA GLN A 530 -27.80 -8.19 -0.47
C GLN A 530 -28.80 -8.47 0.66
N LEU A 531 -29.74 -7.55 0.91
CA LEU A 531 -30.80 -7.77 1.91
C LEU A 531 -31.82 -8.81 1.42
N PRO A 532 -32.50 -9.56 2.32
CA PRO A 532 -33.58 -10.49 1.93
C PRO A 532 -34.76 -9.82 1.21
N SER A 533 -34.90 -8.50 1.35
CA SER A 533 -35.70 -7.63 0.49
C SER A 533 -34.77 -6.55 -0.07
N PRO A 534 -34.20 -6.74 -1.27
CA PRO A 534 -33.20 -5.84 -1.83
C PRO A 534 -33.74 -4.43 -2.14
N VAL A 535 -32.96 -3.40 -1.87
CA VAL A 535 -33.26 -2.04 -2.37
C VAL A 535 -32.76 -1.94 -3.82
N GLY A 536 -33.70 -1.92 -4.77
CA GLY A 536 -33.40 -1.84 -6.19
C GLY A 536 -33.11 -0.42 -6.67
N LEU A 537 -32.49 -0.29 -7.84
CA LEU A 537 -32.11 1.01 -8.40
C LEU A 537 -33.30 1.93 -8.70
N GLY A 538 -34.47 1.35 -8.94
CA GLY A 538 -35.73 2.08 -9.13
C GLY A 538 -36.52 2.36 -7.86
N SER A 539 -36.10 1.85 -6.69
CA SER A 539 -36.77 2.15 -5.43
C SER A 539 -36.71 3.65 -5.15
N THR A 540 -37.85 4.26 -4.79
CA THR A 540 -37.99 5.70 -4.60
C THR A 540 -37.91 6.10 -3.14
N TYR A 541 -37.21 7.18 -2.85
CA TYR A 541 -37.09 7.77 -1.53
C TYR A 541 -37.33 9.29 -1.58
N ASP A 542 -37.80 9.86 -0.48
CA ASP A 542 -37.71 11.30 -0.23
C ASP A 542 -36.23 11.69 -0.10
N GLY A 543 -35.79 12.58 -0.99
CA GLY A 543 -34.44 13.14 -1.04
C GLY A 543 -34.42 14.63 -0.73
N SER A 544 -35.43 15.13 0.00
CA SER A 544 -35.51 16.49 0.50
C SER A 544 -34.27 16.86 1.33
N SER A 545 -34.02 18.15 1.52
CA SER A 545 -32.92 18.63 2.36
C SER A 545 -33.21 20.01 2.96
N PRO A 546 -32.89 20.25 4.24
CA PRO A 546 -32.37 19.29 5.22
C PRO A 546 -33.45 18.33 5.73
N MET A 547 -33.06 17.16 6.23
CA MET A 547 -33.94 16.21 6.92
C MET A 547 -33.35 15.79 8.27
N THR A 548 -34.20 15.43 9.23
CA THR A 548 -33.79 14.79 10.48
C THR A 548 -34.13 13.30 10.41
N ILE A 549 -33.11 12.44 10.31
CA ILE A 549 -33.24 10.99 10.11
C ILE A 549 -32.66 10.29 11.34
N ALA A 550 -33.48 9.54 12.08
CA ALA A 550 -33.06 8.88 13.35
C ALA A 550 -32.32 9.82 14.34
N GLY A 551 -32.76 11.08 14.44
CA GLY A 551 -32.17 12.10 15.30
C GLY A 551 -30.98 12.87 14.70
N ALA A 552 -30.39 12.37 13.61
CA ALA A 552 -29.32 13.04 12.88
C ALA A 552 -29.86 14.07 11.88
N LYS A 553 -29.36 15.31 11.93
CA LYS A 553 -29.70 16.35 10.95
C LYS A 553 -28.77 16.28 9.74
N VAL A 554 -29.30 15.80 8.62
CA VAL A 554 -28.57 15.55 7.37
C VAL A 554 -28.95 16.60 6.34
N SER A 555 -27.96 17.08 5.58
CA SER A 555 -28.15 18.00 4.44
C SER A 555 -27.50 17.44 3.19
N ASN A 556 -28.10 17.70 2.03
CA ASN A 556 -27.49 17.42 0.74
C ASN A 556 -26.44 18.48 0.39
N SER A 557 -25.43 18.09 -0.39
CA SER A 557 -24.46 19.04 -0.95
C SER A 557 -25.13 19.96 -1.98
N GLU A 558 -24.58 21.16 -2.17
CA GLU A 558 -24.91 22.11 -3.24
C GLU A 558 -26.40 22.50 -3.37
N GLY A 559 -27.21 22.27 -2.32
CA GLY A 559 -28.64 22.57 -2.33
C GLY A 559 -29.51 21.58 -3.12
N VAL A 560 -28.95 20.44 -3.54
CA VAL A 560 -29.69 19.39 -4.25
C VAL A 560 -30.86 18.88 -3.38
N SER A 561 -32.03 18.65 -3.99
CA SER A 561 -33.23 18.19 -3.30
C SER A 561 -34.15 17.47 -4.29
N CYS A 562 -34.73 16.33 -3.90
CA CYS A 562 -35.75 15.64 -4.70
C CYS A 562 -36.95 15.24 -3.80
N GLY A 563 -38.18 15.53 -4.20
CA GLY A 563 -39.36 15.20 -3.37
C GLY A 563 -39.67 13.69 -3.33
N ASN A 564 -39.45 13.00 -4.45
CA ASN A 564 -39.29 11.56 -4.54
C ASN A 564 -38.41 11.28 -5.75
N CYS A 565 -37.33 10.52 -5.59
CA CYS A 565 -36.52 10.07 -6.73
C CYS A 565 -35.91 8.69 -6.51
N THR A 566 -35.50 8.05 -7.60
CA THR A 566 -34.97 6.67 -7.59
C THR A 566 -33.58 6.61 -6.96
N VAL A 567 -33.17 5.44 -6.48
CA VAL A 567 -31.80 5.20 -5.99
C VAL A 567 -30.76 5.47 -7.09
N LYS A 568 -31.03 5.19 -8.38
CA LYS A 568 -30.13 5.59 -9.48
C LYS A 568 -30.01 7.12 -9.55
N THR A 569 -31.12 7.86 -9.54
CA THR A 569 -31.12 9.34 -9.50
C THR A 569 -30.36 9.87 -8.29
N ALA A 570 -30.58 9.30 -7.11
CA ALA A 570 -29.93 9.70 -5.86
C ALA A 570 -28.42 9.42 -5.86
N MET A 571 -27.95 8.36 -6.53
CA MET A 571 -26.52 8.10 -6.74
C MET A 571 -25.92 9.13 -7.71
N THR A 572 -26.57 9.35 -8.86
CA THR A 572 -26.16 10.30 -9.91
C THR A 572 -26.06 11.75 -9.42
N GLN A 573 -27.01 12.17 -8.59
CA GLN A 573 -27.04 13.51 -7.97
C GLN A 573 -26.35 13.54 -6.59
N SER A 574 -25.81 12.41 -6.12
CA SER A 574 -25.13 12.26 -4.83
C SER A 574 -25.92 12.75 -3.61
N ILE A 575 -27.23 12.50 -3.59
CA ILE A 575 -28.15 12.89 -2.50
C ILE A 575 -27.72 12.21 -1.19
N ASN A 576 -27.63 12.97 -0.10
CA ASN A 576 -27.19 12.48 1.22
C ASN A 576 -28.36 11.84 1.99
N THR A 577 -29.52 12.49 2.00
CA THR A 577 -30.67 12.07 2.82
C THR A 577 -31.22 10.70 2.43
N VAL A 578 -31.22 10.35 1.14
CA VAL A 578 -31.60 9.00 0.65
C VAL A 578 -30.63 7.92 1.15
N PHE A 579 -29.32 8.11 0.97
CA PHE A 579 -28.33 7.11 1.37
C PHE A 579 -28.23 6.94 2.90
N TYR A 580 -28.45 8.03 3.65
CA TYR A 580 -28.52 7.98 5.11
C TYR A 580 -29.75 7.22 5.61
N GLN A 581 -30.94 7.42 4.99
CA GLN A 581 -32.14 6.61 5.27
C GLN A 581 -31.87 5.12 5.02
N ILE A 582 -31.29 4.77 3.87
CA ILE A 582 -30.99 3.38 3.48
C ILE A 582 -30.02 2.71 4.48
N ALA A 583 -28.92 3.36 4.83
CA ALA A 583 -27.92 2.81 5.75
C ALA A 583 -28.44 2.67 7.20
N VAL A 584 -29.21 3.65 7.69
CA VAL A 584 -29.85 3.55 9.02
C VAL A 584 -30.88 2.42 9.05
N ALA A 585 -31.72 2.30 8.02
CA ALA A 585 -32.76 1.28 7.95
C ALA A 585 -32.22 -0.15 7.88
N MET A 586 -31.07 -0.38 7.22
CA MET A 586 -30.48 -1.72 7.15
C MET A 586 -29.62 -2.08 8.37
N GLY A 587 -29.14 -1.08 9.12
CA GLY A 587 -28.08 -1.21 10.14
C GLY A 587 -26.68 -0.89 9.57
N PRO A 588 -26.02 0.20 10.01
CA PRO A 588 -24.75 0.67 9.43
C PRO A 588 -23.60 -0.32 9.39
N ALA A 589 -23.58 -1.34 10.27
CA ALA A 589 -22.59 -2.42 10.25
C ALA A 589 -22.49 -3.09 8.87
N LYS A 590 -23.63 -3.33 8.20
CA LYS A 590 -23.66 -3.96 6.87
C LYS A 590 -22.97 -3.14 5.78
N VAL A 591 -22.90 -1.81 5.95
CA VAL A 591 -22.18 -0.92 5.04
C VAL A 591 -20.66 -1.06 5.23
N ALA A 592 -20.20 -1.24 6.48
CA ALA A 592 -18.81 -1.59 6.76
C ALA A 592 -18.50 -3.01 6.25
N ASP A 593 -19.35 -4.00 6.52
CA ASP A 593 -19.21 -5.38 6.02
C ASP A 593 -19.05 -5.41 4.48
N ALA A 594 -19.86 -4.65 3.75
CA ALA A 594 -19.77 -4.54 2.29
C ALA A 594 -18.51 -3.80 1.82
N ALA A 595 -18.03 -2.78 2.55
CA ALA A 595 -16.76 -2.12 2.25
C ALA A 595 -15.56 -3.06 2.48
N HIS A 596 -15.60 -3.88 3.54
CA HIS A 596 -14.59 -4.90 3.82
C HIS A 596 -14.62 -6.06 2.82
N GLN A 597 -15.81 -6.50 2.37
CA GLN A 597 -15.96 -7.43 1.24
C GLN A 597 -15.27 -6.85 -0.01
N ALA A 598 -15.56 -5.59 -0.34
CA ALA A 598 -15.00 -4.93 -1.52
C ALA A 598 -13.48 -4.77 -1.48
N GLY A 599 -12.88 -4.46 -0.32
CA GLY A 599 -11.42 -4.38 -0.18
C GLY A 599 -10.90 -3.47 0.94
N ILE A 600 -11.74 -2.67 1.60
CA ILE A 600 -11.30 -1.75 2.66
C ILE A 600 -10.77 -2.56 3.88
N PRO A 601 -9.57 -2.27 4.41
CA PRO A 601 -9.01 -3.00 5.56
C PRO A 601 -9.93 -3.04 6.79
N ALA A 602 -9.90 -4.16 7.51
CA ALA A 602 -10.88 -4.52 8.55
C ALA A 602 -10.86 -3.62 9.80
N ASP A 603 -9.76 -2.89 10.01
CA ASP A 603 -9.48 -2.03 11.15
C ASP A 603 -9.91 -0.57 10.94
N LEU A 604 -10.18 -0.13 9.71
CA LEU A 604 -10.44 1.28 9.38
C LEU A 604 -11.89 1.75 9.61
N LEU A 605 -12.85 0.84 9.78
CA LEU A 605 -14.28 1.17 9.92
C LEU A 605 -14.89 0.92 11.33
N PRO A 606 -14.19 1.20 12.45
CA PRO A 606 -14.66 0.83 13.78
C PRO A 606 -15.90 1.64 14.17
N ASN A 607 -16.85 0.98 14.85
CA ASN A 607 -18.08 1.58 15.37
C ASN A 607 -18.86 2.40 14.30
N PRO A 608 -19.37 1.76 13.25
CA PRO A 608 -20.06 2.45 12.14
C PRO A 608 -21.38 3.08 12.60
N THR A 609 -21.59 4.36 12.24
CA THR A 609 -22.84 5.10 12.46
C THR A 609 -23.57 5.30 11.13
N GLY A 610 -24.77 5.90 11.13
CA GLY A 610 -25.43 6.30 9.87
C GLY A 610 -24.55 7.20 8.98
N GLY A 611 -23.60 7.94 9.57
CA GLY A 611 -22.63 8.77 8.86
C GLY A 611 -21.70 8.00 7.91
N ILE A 612 -21.52 6.68 8.09
CA ILE A 612 -20.70 5.88 7.17
C ILE A 612 -21.25 5.90 5.74
N SER A 613 -22.56 6.09 5.58
CA SER A 613 -23.22 6.28 4.27
C SER A 613 -22.77 7.54 3.52
N LEU A 614 -22.19 8.49 4.25
CA LEU A 614 -21.64 9.74 3.76
C LEU A 614 -20.11 9.77 3.86
N GLY A 615 -19.45 8.68 4.29
CA GLY A 615 -18.00 8.60 4.45
C GLY A 615 -17.46 9.32 5.68
N ASP A 616 -18.06 9.10 6.87
CA ASP A 616 -17.57 9.62 8.16
C ASP A 616 -16.31 8.91 8.70
N LYS A 617 -15.97 7.73 8.16
CA LYS A 617 -14.75 6.97 8.48
C LYS A 617 -13.63 7.27 7.48
N GLU A 618 -12.39 7.22 7.95
CA GLU A 618 -11.22 7.47 7.11
C GLU A 618 -10.72 6.19 6.43
N VAL A 619 -10.22 6.32 5.20
CA VAL A 619 -9.63 5.24 4.38
C VAL A 619 -8.47 5.77 3.56
N HIS A 620 -7.60 4.90 3.04
CA HIS A 620 -6.54 5.30 2.13
C HIS A 620 -7.06 5.45 0.69
N PRO A 621 -6.51 6.37 -0.13
CA PRO A 621 -6.80 6.41 -1.56
C PRO A 621 -6.47 5.12 -2.31
N MET A 622 -5.44 4.38 -1.87
CA MET A 622 -5.12 3.05 -2.40
C MET A 622 -6.26 2.03 -2.17
N ASP A 623 -6.81 1.98 -0.95
CA ASP A 623 -7.94 1.09 -0.62
C ASP A 623 -9.18 1.40 -1.45
N MET A 624 -9.46 2.69 -1.68
CA MET A 624 -10.61 3.11 -2.50
C MET A 624 -10.44 2.72 -3.98
N ALA A 625 -9.21 2.77 -4.52
CA ALA A 625 -8.95 2.31 -5.89
C ALA A 625 -9.15 0.79 -6.02
N ALA A 626 -8.63 0.01 -5.07
CA ALA A 626 -8.77 -1.45 -5.03
C ALA A 626 -10.22 -1.90 -4.78
N ALA A 627 -10.93 -1.30 -3.82
CA ALA A 627 -12.30 -1.64 -3.49
C ALA A 627 -13.30 -1.31 -4.63
N PHE A 628 -13.02 -0.27 -5.43
CA PHE A 628 -13.78 -0.03 -6.67
C PHE A 628 -13.40 -1.00 -7.79
N ALA A 629 -12.18 -1.52 -7.80
CA ALA A 629 -11.73 -2.54 -8.76
C ALA A 629 -12.53 -3.85 -8.61
N THR A 630 -12.91 -4.22 -7.38
CA THR A 630 -13.82 -5.36 -7.11
C THR A 630 -15.18 -5.21 -7.80
N PHE A 631 -15.74 -3.99 -7.93
CA PHE A 631 -16.97 -3.78 -8.70
C PHE A 631 -16.72 -3.74 -10.22
N ALA A 632 -15.54 -3.30 -10.65
CA ALA A 632 -15.13 -3.32 -12.06
C ALA A 632 -14.91 -4.75 -12.59
N ALA A 633 -14.43 -5.66 -11.72
CA ALA A 633 -14.23 -7.08 -11.98
C ALA A 633 -15.45 -7.94 -11.57
N ASP A 634 -16.68 -7.41 -11.77
CA ASP A 634 -17.93 -8.17 -11.60
C ASP A 634 -18.09 -8.86 -10.22
N GLY A 635 -17.53 -8.27 -9.15
CA GLY A 635 -17.62 -8.78 -7.78
C GLY A 635 -16.45 -9.67 -7.34
N VAL A 636 -15.45 -9.89 -8.21
CA VAL A 636 -14.20 -10.57 -7.89
C VAL A 636 -13.21 -9.55 -7.31
N ARG A 637 -12.83 -9.73 -6.04
CA ARG A 637 -11.81 -8.95 -5.36
C ARG A 637 -10.43 -9.49 -5.67
N HIS A 638 -9.50 -8.58 -5.95
CA HIS A 638 -8.07 -8.84 -5.95
C HIS A 638 -7.39 -7.90 -4.95
N ASP A 639 -6.52 -8.42 -4.11
CA ASP A 639 -5.77 -7.59 -3.14
C ASP A 639 -4.64 -6.84 -3.87
N PRO A 640 -4.44 -5.54 -3.59
CA PRO A 640 -3.53 -4.72 -4.38
C PRO A 640 -2.06 -5.03 -4.09
N TYR A 641 -1.24 -5.11 -5.15
CA TYR A 641 0.20 -5.42 -5.03
C TYR A 641 1.04 -4.59 -6.02
N LEU A 642 2.31 -4.34 -5.66
CA LEU A 642 3.27 -3.59 -6.47
C LEU A 642 4.39 -4.46 -7.06
N ILE A 643 4.66 -5.66 -6.52
CA ILE A 643 5.77 -6.53 -7.00
C ILE A 643 5.25 -7.66 -7.89
N SER A 644 5.75 -7.74 -9.12
CA SER A 644 5.52 -8.90 -9.99
C SER A 644 6.60 -9.97 -9.85
N LYS A 645 7.88 -9.58 -9.74
CA LYS A 645 9.01 -10.53 -9.67
C LYS A 645 10.22 -9.95 -8.93
N VAL A 646 11.01 -10.80 -8.28
CA VAL A 646 12.32 -10.49 -7.71
C VAL A 646 13.33 -11.56 -8.14
N THR A 647 14.44 -11.14 -8.75
CA THR A 647 15.53 -12.04 -9.19
C THR A 647 16.86 -11.50 -8.69
N ALA A 648 17.72 -12.35 -8.12
CA ALA A 648 19.06 -12.00 -7.67
C ALA A 648 20.09 -12.00 -8.82
N SER A 649 21.28 -11.42 -8.58
CA SER A 649 22.35 -11.25 -9.57
C SER A 649 22.86 -12.56 -10.21
N ASP A 650 22.64 -13.70 -9.55
CA ASP A 650 23.04 -15.04 -10.00
C ASP A 650 21.95 -15.77 -10.80
N GLY A 651 20.77 -15.15 -10.97
CA GLY A 651 19.61 -15.72 -11.64
C GLY A 651 18.62 -16.45 -10.72
N ARG A 652 18.85 -16.52 -9.40
CA ARG A 652 17.85 -17.05 -8.46
C ARG A 652 16.61 -16.17 -8.45
N VAL A 653 15.44 -16.73 -8.77
CA VAL A 653 14.15 -16.08 -8.56
C VAL A 653 13.79 -16.18 -7.07
N LEU A 654 13.81 -15.06 -6.36
CA LEU A 654 13.44 -14.99 -4.93
C LEU A 654 11.92 -14.93 -4.75
N PHE A 655 11.24 -14.30 -5.71
CA PHE A 655 9.80 -14.15 -5.71
C PHE A 655 9.28 -14.02 -7.15
N ASP A 656 8.11 -14.61 -7.41
CA ASP A 656 7.33 -14.44 -8.62
C ASP A 656 5.86 -14.53 -8.24
N ILE A 657 5.03 -13.57 -8.66
CA ILE A 657 3.60 -13.54 -8.31
C ILE A 657 2.81 -14.63 -9.04
N GLY A 658 3.28 -15.08 -10.22
CA GLY A 658 2.56 -16.03 -11.06
C GLY A 658 1.15 -15.56 -11.45
N ALA A 659 0.18 -16.48 -11.44
CA ALA A 659 -1.21 -16.20 -11.78
C ALA A 659 -2.04 -15.88 -10.51
N VAL A 660 -2.30 -14.60 -10.26
CA VAL A 660 -3.14 -14.15 -9.13
C VAL A 660 -4.54 -14.77 -9.22
N GLN A 661 -5.08 -15.20 -8.08
CA GLN A 661 -6.44 -15.74 -7.96
C GLN A 661 -7.32 -14.75 -7.19
N GLY A 662 -8.47 -14.39 -7.76
CA GLY A 662 -9.44 -13.51 -7.13
C GLY A 662 -10.34 -14.20 -6.11
N GLN A 663 -10.88 -13.40 -5.20
CA GLN A 663 -11.84 -13.82 -4.17
C GLN A 663 -13.24 -13.36 -4.59
N ASN A 664 -14.23 -14.26 -4.64
CA ASN A 664 -15.62 -13.89 -4.96
C ASN A 664 -16.24 -13.13 -3.79
N ALA A 665 -16.12 -11.79 -3.79
CA ALA A 665 -16.61 -10.91 -2.73
C ALA A 665 -18.12 -10.62 -2.85
N PHE A 666 -18.62 -10.50 -4.08
CA PHE A 666 -20.03 -10.29 -4.38
C PHE A 666 -20.50 -11.20 -5.53
N PRO A 667 -21.79 -11.55 -5.59
CA PRO A 667 -22.39 -12.06 -6.82
C PRO A 667 -22.29 -11.03 -7.96
N GLN A 668 -21.98 -11.48 -9.17
CA GLN A 668 -21.88 -10.63 -10.37
C GLN A 668 -23.07 -9.68 -10.56
N GLN A 669 -24.28 -10.16 -10.29
CA GLN A 669 -25.49 -9.33 -10.39
C GLN A 669 -25.49 -8.16 -9.39
N VAL A 670 -24.98 -8.36 -8.17
CA VAL A 670 -24.86 -7.30 -7.15
C VAL A 670 -23.84 -6.27 -7.60
N ALA A 671 -22.62 -6.71 -7.96
CA ALA A 671 -21.57 -5.82 -8.44
C ALA A 671 -22.03 -5.00 -9.66
N ARG A 672 -22.65 -5.66 -10.66
CA ARG A 672 -23.13 -4.97 -11.87
C ARG A 672 -24.30 -4.01 -11.62
N ASN A 673 -25.13 -4.24 -10.58
CA ASN A 673 -26.13 -3.26 -10.13
C ASN A 673 -25.46 -2.05 -9.44
N VAL A 674 -24.38 -2.25 -8.68
CA VAL A 674 -23.57 -1.16 -8.13
C VAL A 674 -22.95 -0.34 -9.28
N THR A 675 -22.35 -0.98 -10.29
CA THR A 675 -21.87 -0.31 -11.52
C THR A 675 -22.97 0.50 -12.21
N GLU A 676 -24.17 -0.07 -12.36
CA GLU A 676 -25.30 0.58 -13.04
C GLU A 676 -25.81 1.83 -12.32
N SER A 677 -25.63 1.92 -11.00
CA SER A 677 -25.96 3.14 -10.26
C SER A 677 -25.01 4.32 -10.55
N MET A 678 -23.83 4.04 -11.13
CA MET A 678 -22.71 4.98 -11.26
C MET A 678 -22.37 5.37 -12.70
N THR A 679 -23.01 4.78 -13.71
CA THR A 679 -22.74 5.07 -15.14
C THR A 679 -22.96 6.55 -15.49
N ASP A 680 -23.99 7.15 -14.91
CA ASP A 680 -24.46 8.47 -15.29
C ASP A 680 -23.66 9.59 -14.58
N VAL A 681 -22.91 9.24 -13.52
CA VAL A 681 -22.21 10.19 -12.63
C VAL A 681 -21.09 10.94 -13.36
N ALA A 682 -20.34 10.25 -14.24
CA ALA A 682 -19.24 10.89 -14.97
C ALA A 682 -19.77 11.98 -15.92
N SER A 683 -20.87 11.70 -16.61
CA SER A 683 -21.55 12.64 -17.50
C SER A 683 -22.23 13.79 -16.72
N SER A 684 -22.96 13.49 -15.64
CA SER A 684 -23.60 14.54 -14.81
C SER A 684 -22.58 15.46 -14.12
N SER A 685 -21.37 14.95 -13.85
CA SER A 685 -20.27 15.70 -13.24
C SER A 685 -19.38 16.43 -14.25
N GLY A 686 -19.61 16.27 -15.56
CA GLY A 686 -18.80 16.91 -16.62
C GLY A 686 -17.43 16.27 -16.87
N ILE A 687 -17.19 15.05 -16.34
CA ILE A 687 -15.90 14.34 -16.36
C ILE A 687 -15.96 13.03 -17.18
N ALA A 688 -16.90 12.90 -18.10
CA ALA A 688 -17.03 11.73 -18.98
C ALA A 688 -15.74 11.46 -19.80
N LEU A 689 -15.50 10.18 -20.13
CA LEU A 689 -14.31 9.77 -20.88
C LEU A 689 -14.47 10.02 -22.38
N SER A 690 -13.33 10.26 -23.04
CA SER A 690 -13.25 10.51 -24.48
C SER A 690 -13.79 9.34 -25.31
N GLY A 691 -14.40 9.64 -26.45
CA GLY A 691 -14.93 8.64 -27.37
C GLY A 691 -16.16 7.88 -26.87
N GLY A 692 -16.82 8.33 -25.79
CA GLY A 692 -18.00 7.67 -25.25
C GLY A 692 -17.71 6.34 -24.56
N ARG A 693 -16.47 6.11 -24.12
CA ARG A 693 -16.05 4.88 -23.42
C ARG A 693 -16.94 4.65 -22.17
N PRO A 694 -17.55 3.46 -22.01
CA PRO A 694 -18.31 3.13 -20.80
C PRO A 694 -17.45 3.29 -19.55
N VAL A 695 -18.00 3.95 -18.55
CA VAL A 695 -17.33 4.24 -17.28
C VAL A 695 -18.35 4.30 -16.16
N ALA A 696 -17.95 3.92 -14.95
CA ALA A 696 -18.73 4.11 -13.74
C ALA A 696 -17.87 4.88 -12.74
N SER A 697 -18.42 5.91 -12.09
CA SER A 697 -17.66 6.70 -11.12
C SER A 697 -18.52 7.22 -9.96
N LYS A 698 -17.85 7.63 -8.89
CA LYS A 698 -18.44 8.33 -7.77
C LYS A 698 -17.55 9.47 -7.29
N THR A 699 -18.15 10.67 -7.27
CA THR A 699 -17.58 11.86 -6.63
C THR A 699 -17.79 11.80 -5.11
N GLY A 700 -16.77 12.21 -4.36
CA GLY A 700 -16.81 12.42 -2.91
C GLY A 700 -16.50 13.88 -2.57
N THR A 701 -17.06 14.38 -1.49
CA THR A 701 -16.79 15.73 -0.95
C THR A 701 -17.15 15.71 0.52
N VAL A 702 -16.21 16.17 1.36
CA VAL A 702 -16.28 16.18 2.82
C VAL A 702 -16.57 17.60 3.26
N GLN A 703 -17.72 17.82 3.89
CA GLN A 703 -18.16 19.17 4.30
C GLN A 703 -17.47 19.60 5.59
N SER A 704 -16.90 20.81 5.54
CA SER A 704 -16.21 21.45 6.66
C SER A 704 -17.20 21.95 7.72
N SER A 705 -16.76 21.94 8.97
CA SER A 705 -17.30 22.73 10.07
C SER A 705 -17.31 24.25 9.76
N VAL A 706 -16.42 24.72 8.88
CA VAL A 706 -16.49 26.09 8.34
C VAL A 706 -17.62 26.16 7.29
N ALA A 707 -18.70 26.84 7.65
CA ALA A 707 -19.94 26.90 6.85
C ALA A 707 -19.70 27.22 5.35
N GLY A 708 -20.21 26.32 4.48
CA GLY A 708 -20.08 26.45 3.03
C GLY A 708 -18.69 26.15 2.47
N GLN A 709 -17.81 25.51 3.25
CA GLN A 709 -16.52 24.99 2.79
C GLN A 709 -16.47 23.45 2.82
N ASN A 710 -15.44 22.89 2.19
CA ASN A 710 -15.14 21.46 2.18
C ASN A 710 -13.69 21.25 2.67
N ASN A 711 -13.38 20.09 3.26
CA ASN A 711 -12.02 19.74 3.72
C ASN A 711 -11.33 18.76 2.75
N ASP A 712 -12.06 17.78 2.21
CA ASP A 712 -11.57 16.82 1.20
C ASP A 712 -12.51 16.73 -0.01
N ALA A 713 -11.95 16.41 -1.17
CA ALA A 713 -12.66 16.16 -2.42
C ALA A 713 -12.09 14.93 -3.12
N TRP A 714 -12.98 14.13 -3.74
CA TRP A 714 -12.62 12.84 -4.33
C TRP A 714 -13.31 12.62 -5.67
N THR A 715 -12.66 11.87 -6.55
CA THR A 715 -13.31 11.12 -7.62
C THR A 715 -12.70 9.72 -7.67
N VAL A 716 -13.53 8.70 -7.57
CA VAL A 716 -13.14 7.29 -7.72
C VAL A 716 -13.98 6.69 -8.84
N GLY A 717 -13.39 5.93 -9.75
CA GLY A 717 -14.13 5.38 -10.88
C GLY A 717 -13.30 4.50 -11.81
N TYR A 718 -14.00 3.71 -12.61
CA TYR A 718 -13.44 2.57 -13.31
C TYR A 718 -14.10 2.28 -14.66
N THR A 719 -13.38 1.52 -15.47
CA THR A 719 -13.86 0.74 -16.62
C THR A 719 -13.55 -0.75 -16.34
N PRO A 720 -13.97 -1.72 -17.17
CA PRO A 720 -13.56 -3.12 -16.99
C PRO A 720 -12.03 -3.35 -17.00
N SER A 721 -11.25 -2.40 -17.53
CA SER A 721 -9.80 -2.49 -17.70
C SER A 721 -8.98 -1.81 -16.61
N ILE A 722 -9.56 -0.88 -15.83
CA ILE A 722 -8.81 -0.05 -14.87
C ILE A 722 -9.74 0.58 -13.83
N SER A 723 -9.30 0.63 -12.56
CA SER A 723 -9.97 1.35 -11.47
C SER A 723 -9.03 2.39 -10.88
N THR A 724 -9.50 3.63 -10.70
CA THR A 724 -8.66 4.74 -10.23
C THR A 724 -9.36 5.58 -9.18
N ALA A 725 -8.66 5.86 -8.07
CA ALA A 725 -9.04 6.85 -7.07
C ALA A 725 -8.17 8.09 -7.20
N VAL A 726 -8.77 9.27 -7.03
CA VAL A 726 -8.08 10.56 -6.89
C VAL A 726 -8.64 11.34 -5.70
N TRP A 727 -7.74 11.81 -4.84
CA TRP A 727 -8.01 12.67 -3.69
C TRP A 727 -7.40 14.07 -3.89
N VAL A 728 -8.07 15.10 -3.36
CA VAL A 728 -7.53 16.44 -3.13
C VAL A 728 -7.97 16.92 -1.74
N GLY A 729 -7.01 17.36 -0.93
CA GLY A 729 -7.22 17.82 0.45
C GLY A 729 -6.05 18.66 0.95
N THR A 730 -5.81 18.65 2.27
CA THR A 730 -4.75 19.41 2.96
C THR A 730 -4.09 18.56 4.07
N ASP A 731 -2.89 18.97 4.49
CA ASP A 731 -2.13 18.31 5.57
C ASP A 731 -2.86 18.37 6.92
N ASP A 732 -3.50 19.51 7.20
CA ASP A 732 -4.09 19.89 8.50
C ASP A 732 -5.63 19.79 8.53
N ASN A 733 -6.22 19.26 7.46
CA ASN A 733 -7.67 19.27 7.19
C ASN A 733 -8.30 20.66 7.07
N SER A 734 -7.51 21.71 6.79
CA SER A 734 -8.03 23.05 6.50
C SER A 734 -8.85 23.11 5.20
N PRO A 735 -9.84 24.02 5.12
CA PRO A 735 -10.73 24.18 3.96
C PRO A 735 -10.05 24.27 2.58
N ILE A 736 -10.37 23.31 1.70
CA ILE A 736 -9.87 23.28 0.32
C ILE A 736 -10.55 24.32 -0.57
N LYS A 737 -9.73 25.26 -1.07
CA LYS A 737 -10.12 26.31 -2.02
C LYS A 737 -9.26 26.25 -3.27
N ASN A 738 -9.87 26.52 -4.42
CA ASN A 738 -9.12 26.67 -5.67
C ASN A 738 -8.47 28.06 -5.78
N SER A 739 -7.71 28.28 -6.85
CA SER A 739 -7.05 29.56 -7.16
C SER A 739 -7.99 30.78 -7.26
N ALA A 740 -9.30 30.56 -7.44
CA ALA A 740 -10.34 31.60 -7.42
C ALA A 740 -11.00 31.76 -6.03
N GLY A 741 -10.44 31.17 -4.98
CA GLY A 741 -10.94 31.24 -3.60
C GLY A 741 -12.22 30.45 -3.32
N ARG A 742 -12.70 29.65 -4.28
CA ARG A 742 -13.96 28.90 -4.18
C ARG A 742 -13.73 27.50 -3.57
N PRO A 743 -14.67 26.97 -2.76
CA PRO A 743 -14.60 25.59 -2.26
C PRO A 743 -14.43 24.58 -3.40
N ILE A 744 -13.59 23.57 -3.17
CA ILE A 744 -13.36 22.48 -4.13
C ILE A 744 -14.35 21.34 -3.86
N TYR A 745 -14.96 20.81 -4.92
CA TYR A 745 -15.87 19.67 -4.91
C TYR A 745 -15.27 18.50 -5.71
N GLY A 746 -15.78 17.28 -5.50
CA GLY A 746 -15.24 16.05 -6.10
C GLY A 746 -15.04 16.11 -7.63
N ARG A 747 -16.01 16.68 -8.35
CA ARG A 747 -15.96 16.86 -9.81
C ARG A 747 -14.95 17.91 -10.31
N MET A 748 -14.35 18.71 -9.41
CA MET A 748 -13.46 19.81 -9.78
C MET A 748 -12.02 19.30 -9.95
N LEU A 749 -11.08 19.64 -9.05
CA LEU A 749 -9.68 19.24 -9.22
C LEU A 749 -9.49 17.71 -9.26
N PRO A 750 -10.03 16.89 -8.32
CA PRO A 750 -9.83 15.44 -8.39
C PRO A 750 -10.50 14.82 -9.62
N GLY A 751 -11.72 15.24 -9.98
CA GLY A 751 -12.38 14.81 -11.22
C GLY A 751 -11.63 15.19 -12.49
N SER A 752 -11.02 16.38 -12.54
CA SER A 752 -10.20 16.84 -13.68
C SER A 752 -8.87 16.09 -13.81
N ILE A 753 -8.27 15.69 -12.69
CA ILE A 753 -7.09 14.81 -12.66
C ILE A 753 -7.49 13.42 -13.14
N TRP A 754 -8.53 12.83 -12.54
CA TRP A 754 -9.04 11.50 -12.86
C TRP A 754 -9.41 11.37 -14.35
N GLN A 755 -10.17 12.32 -14.90
CA GLN A 755 -10.57 12.29 -16.31
C GLN A 755 -9.35 12.36 -17.26
N GLN A 756 -8.37 13.23 -16.98
CA GLN A 756 -7.18 13.35 -17.82
C GLN A 756 -6.27 12.11 -17.73
N TYR A 757 -6.12 11.54 -16.53
CA TYR A 757 -5.42 10.28 -16.34
C TYR A 757 -6.11 9.14 -17.08
N MET A 758 -7.41 8.92 -16.85
CA MET A 758 -8.18 7.82 -17.45
C MET A 758 -8.17 7.90 -18.98
N ASN A 759 -8.30 9.11 -19.55
CA ASN A 759 -8.22 9.33 -21.00
C ASN A 759 -6.83 9.05 -21.59
N ALA A 760 -5.76 9.22 -20.82
CA ALA A 760 -4.39 8.90 -21.24
C ALA A 760 -4.07 7.41 -21.05
N ALA A 761 -4.35 6.84 -19.87
CA ALA A 761 -4.11 5.44 -19.52
C ALA A 761 -4.93 4.44 -20.35
N LEU A 762 -6.06 4.87 -20.92
CA LEU A 762 -6.93 4.10 -21.82
C LEU A 762 -6.86 4.58 -23.29
N LYS A 763 -5.82 5.34 -23.66
CA LYS A 763 -5.56 5.73 -25.05
C LYS A 763 -5.13 4.50 -25.84
N GLY A 764 -5.80 4.22 -26.97
CA GLY A 764 -5.49 3.07 -27.83
C GLY A 764 -5.92 1.70 -27.30
N THR A 765 -6.37 1.57 -26.05
CA THR A 765 -6.88 0.30 -25.51
C THR A 765 -8.30 0.00 -26.04
N PRO A 766 -8.71 -1.28 -26.18
CA PRO A 766 -10.07 -1.64 -26.58
C PRO A 766 -11.16 -1.00 -25.71
N VAL A 767 -12.31 -0.68 -26.31
CA VAL A 767 -13.47 -0.11 -25.59
C VAL A 767 -14.30 -1.24 -24.97
N GLU A 768 -13.77 -1.82 -23.90
CA GLU A 768 -14.47 -2.85 -23.12
C GLU A 768 -15.82 -2.35 -22.60
N GLN A 769 -16.83 -3.21 -22.69
CA GLN A 769 -18.18 -2.97 -22.16
C GLN A 769 -18.32 -3.63 -20.78
N PHE A 770 -19.13 -3.05 -19.91
CA PHE A 770 -19.54 -3.73 -18.68
C PHE A 770 -20.39 -4.97 -19.01
N SER A 771 -20.43 -5.93 -18.08
CA SER A 771 -21.25 -7.14 -18.18
C SER A 771 -22.75 -6.82 -18.32
N LYS A 772 -23.54 -7.81 -18.73
CA LYS A 772 -24.98 -7.63 -18.98
C LYS A 772 -25.70 -7.26 -17.68
N PHE A 773 -26.24 -6.04 -17.62
CA PHE A 773 -27.08 -5.61 -16.50
C PHE A 773 -28.37 -6.44 -16.42
N VAL A 774 -28.69 -6.91 -15.21
CA VAL A 774 -29.99 -7.50 -14.85
C VAL A 774 -30.38 -6.91 -13.49
N PRO A 775 -31.50 -6.16 -13.39
CA PRO A 775 -31.86 -5.45 -12.16
C PRO A 775 -32.12 -6.40 -10.99
N ILE A 776 -31.74 -5.96 -9.79
CA ILE A 776 -32.13 -6.55 -8.51
C ILE A 776 -33.19 -5.64 -7.88
N GLY A 777 -34.26 -6.23 -7.31
CA GLY A 777 -35.36 -5.48 -6.73
C GLY A 777 -36.12 -4.65 -7.78
N THR A 778 -36.60 -3.45 -7.40
CA THR A 778 -37.26 -2.53 -8.33
C THR A 778 -36.30 -2.07 -9.44
N PRO A 779 -36.61 -2.33 -10.73
CA PRO A 779 -35.76 -1.90 -11.84
C PRO A 779 -35.76 -0.37 -11.96
N PRO A 780 -34.66 0.27 -12.38
CA PRO A 780 -34.65 1.70 -12.66
C PRO A 780 -35.60 1.97 -13.83
N TYR A 781 -36.45 3.00 -13.72
CA TYR A 781 -37.41 3.32 -14.78
C TYR A 781 -36.66 3.66 -16.07
N SER A 782 -36.79 2.81 -17.08
CA SER A 782 -36.33 3.12 -18.43
C SER A 782 -37.36 4.03 -19.09
N GLU A 783 -36.93 5.16 -19.63
CA GLU A 783 -37.68 5.79 -20.71
C GLU A 783 -37.68 4.82 -21.90
N VAL A 784 -38.79 4.08 -22.06
CA VAL A 784 -38.94 3.15 -23.16
C VAL A 784 -39.17 3.97 -24.42
N THR A 785 -38.10 4.24 -25.17
CA THR A 785 -38.17 4.68 -26.56
C THR A 785 -38.87 3.59 -27.38
N THR A 786 -40.20 3.66 -27.39
CA THR A 786 -41.07 2.58 -27.86
C THR A 786 -41.23 2.69 -29.37
N THR A 787 -40.16 2.40 -30.11
CA THR A 787 -40.26 2.11 -31.55
C THR A 787 -40.89 0.73 -31.74
N GLN A 788 -42.19 0.62 -31.48
CA GLN A 788 -42.96 -0.47 -32.08
C GLN A 788 -42.99 -0.26 -33.61
N PRO A 789 -42.79 -1.31 -34.42
CA PRO A 789 -43.16 -1.25 -35.82
C PRO A 789 -44.69 -1.23 -35.91
N THR A 790 -45.26 -0.10 -36.32
CA THR A 790 -46.69 0.00 -36.63
C THR A 790 -46.98 -0.75 -37.92
N ALA A 791 -47.40 -2.02 -37.80
CA ALA A 791 -47.97 -2.78 -38.90
C ALA A 791 -49.40 -2.27 -39.17
N GLY A 792 -49.50 -1.15 -39.88
CA GLY A 792 -50.75 -0.62 -40.43
C GLY A 792 -50.85 -0.95 -41.92
N ASN A 793 -51.78 -1.85 -42.28
CA ASN A 793 -52.39 -1.81 -43.60
C ASN A 793 -53.56 -0.83 -43.52
N ASP A 794 -53.49 0.26 -44.26
CA ASP A 794 -54.66 1.04 -44.70
C ASP A 794 -54.31 1.62 -46.07
N ASP A 795 -55.25 1.51 -47.02
CA ASP A 795 -55.12 2.02 -48.39
C ASP A 795 -55.66 3.47 -48.49
N GLU A 796 -55.52 4.07 -49.69
CA GLU A 796 -56.19 5.29 -50.18
C GLU A 796 -55.77 6.68 -49.61
N ASP A 797 -54.98 7.36 -50.46
CA ASP A 797 -55.29 8.69 -51.03
C ASP A 797 -55.01 10.05 -50.33
N TYR A 798 -54.45 10.92 -51.19
CA TYR A 798 -54.73 12.35 -51.35
C TYR A 798 -53.78 13.44 -50.77
N TYR A 799 -52.80 13.82 -51.61
CA TYR A 799 -52.17 15.15 -51.78
C TYR A 799 -51.33 15.78 -50.64
N GLY A 800 -50.14 16.27 -51.01
CA GLY A 800 -49.35 17.14 -50.12
C GLY A 800 -47.88 17.40 -50.50
N ASP A 801 -47.50 17.41 -51.77
CA ASP A 801 -46.13 17.78 -52.19
C ASP A 801 -46.08 19.23 -52.70
N ASP A 802 -45.04 19.97 -52.30
CA ASP A 802 -44.80 21.36 -52.69
C ASP A 802 -43.31 21.75 -52.57
N ARG A 803 -42.55 21.57 -53.67
CA ARG A 803 -41.33 22.35 -53.94
C ARG A 803 -40.85 22.30 -55.39
N GLY A 804 -41.06 23.42 -56.10
CA GLY A 804 -40.07 23.96 -57.07
C GLY A 804 -39.91 23.23 -58.40
N GLY A 805 -40.86 23.42 -59.32
CA GLY A 805 -40.82 22.82 -60.66
C GLY A 805 -39.84 23.42 -61.69
N ASP A 806 -40.03 23.01 -62.95
CA ASP A 806 -39.79 23.84 -64.13
C ASP A 806 -40.80 23.50 -65.26
N ASN A 807 -40.89 24.32 -66.30
CA ASN A 807 -41.85 24.22 -67.41
C ASN A 807 -41.30 23.44 -68.62
N GLY A 808 -42.08 22.53 -69.25
CA GLY A 808 -41.63 21.96 -70.52
C GLY A 808 -42.46 20.93 -71.27
N ARG A 809 -43.64 21.31 -71.82
CA ARG A 809 -44.22 20.77 -73.08
C ARG A 809 -44.33 19.23 -73.31
N ARG A 810 -45.57 18.74 -73.16
CA ARG A 810 -46.33 17.90 -74.11
C ARG A 810 -45.60 16.79 -74.93
N GLY A 811 -46.02 15.53 -74.72
CA GLY A 811 -46.82 14.86 -75.76
C GLY A 811 -46.43 13.45 -76.25
N GLY A 812 -47.03 12.41 -75.63
CA GLY A 812 -47.44 11.16 -76.29
C GLY A 812 -46.38 10.10 -76.63
N GLY A 813 -46.79 8.83 -76.62
CA GLY A 813 -45.98 7.68 -77.06
C GLY A 813 -46.47 6.36 -76.44
N ASN A 814 -46.61 5.31 -77.25
CA ASN A 814 -47.08 3.98 -76.84
C ASN A 814 -46.18 2.88 -77.43
N GLY A 815 -45.93 1.80 -76.68
CA GLY A 815 -45.72 0.47 -77.25
C GLY A 815 -44.34 -0.20 -77.14
N GLY A 816 -44.32 -1.33 -76.42
CA GLY A 816 -43.79 -2.61 -76.94
C GLY A 816 -42.30 -2.96 -76.76
N GLY A 817 -42.03 -4.19 -76.31
CA GLY A 817 -40.70 -4.83 -76.36
C GLY A 817 -40.63 -6.16 -75.59
N ASN A 818 -40.56 -7.29 -76.30
CA ASN A 818 -40.33 -8.64 -75.72
C ASN A 818 -38.84 -9.02 -75.73
N GLY A 819 -38.44 -9.99 -74.90
CA GLY A 819 -37.14 -10.66 -74.99
C GLY A 819 -36.99 -11.84 -74.02
N ASP A 820 -36.72 -13.04 -74.56
CA ASP A 820 -36.58 -14.34 -73.87
C ASP A 820 -35.28 -14.46 -73.02
N GLY A 821 -35.04 -15.47 -72.17
CA GLY A 821 -35.77 -16.73 -71.89
C GLY A 821 -35.18 -17.52 -70.70
N GLY A 822 -35.67 -18.74 -70.42
CA GLY A 822 -35.35 -19.54 -69.21
C GLY A 822 -34.03 -20.36 -69.25
N GLY A 823 -33.77 -21.29 -68.31
CA GLY A 823 -34.51 -21.67 -67.10
C GLY A 823 -34.12 -23.06 -66.52
N GLY A 824 -34.32 -23.27 -65.21
CA GLY A 824 -34.11 -24.55 -64.47
C GLY A 824 -32.66 -24.90 -64.10
N GLY A 825 -32.34 -25.70 -63.07
CA GLY A 825 -33.12 -26.28 -61.95
C GLY A 825 -32.18 -27.22 -61.12
N ASN A 826 -31.94 -26.98 -59.82
CA ASN A 826 -32.70 -27.38 -58.62
C ASN A 826 -32.53 -28.87 -58.17
N ARG A 827 -32.52 -29.08 -56.84
CA ARG A 827 -32.40 -30.34 -56.04
C ARG A 827 -30.97 -30.87 -55.85
N GLY A 828 -30.58 -31.39 -54.68
CA GLY A 828 -31.29 -31.49 -53.39
C GLY A 828 -30.40 -32.01 -52.25
N GLY A 829 -30.88 -31.97 -50.99
CA GLY A 829 -30.19 -32.48 -49.79
C GLY A 829 -30.29 -34.01 -49.60
N GLY A 830 -29.93 -34.59 -48.46
CA GLY A 830 -29.46 -34.02 -47.18
C GLY A 830 -29.34 -35.11 -46.08
N ASN A 831 -29.09 -34.72 -44.82
CA ASN A 831 -28.80 -35.59 -43.65
C ASN A 831 -27.52 -36.47 -43.75
N GLY A 832 -26.89 -36.91 -42.64
CA GLY A 832 -27.10 -36.60 -41.22
C GLY A 832 -26.93 -37.84 -40.32
N GLY A 833 -26.45 -37.66 -39.07
CA GLY A 833 -26.50 -38.69 -38.01
C GLY A 833 -25.16 -39.12 -37.38
N ASP A 834 -24.87 -38.53 -36.21
CA ASP A 834 -24.50 -39.15 -34.92
C ASP A 834 -23.38 -40.21 -34.73
N GLY A 835 -22.74 -40.13 -33.55
CA GLY A 835 -21.85 -41.17 -32.97
C GLY A 835 -20.35 -40.91 -33.18
N GLY A 836 -19.48 -40.72 -32.18
CA GLY A 836 -19.68 -40.64 -30.73
C GLY A 836 -19.08 -41.83 -29.95
N GLY A 837 -17.95 -41.64 -29.26
CA GLY A 837 -17.46 -42.64 -28.30
C GLY A 837 -15.94 -42.73 -28.05
N ASN A 838 -15.45 -41.93 -27.09
CA ASN A 838 -14.59 -42.35 -25.97
C ASN A 838 -13.16 -42.94 -26.17
N GLY A 839 -12.24 -42.54 -25.27
CA GLY A 839 -10.92 -43.15 -25.05
C GLY A 839 -9.78 -42.63 -25.95
N GLY A 840 -8.56 -42.35 -25.47
CA GLY A 840 -8.06 -42.25 -24.08
C GLY A 840 -6.70 -42.93 -23.87
N GLY A 841 -5.77 -42.26 -23.18
CA GLY A 841 -4.57 -42.89 -22.59
C GLY A 841 -3.21 -42.55 -23.22
N ASN A 842 -2.46 -41.72 -22.48
CA ASN A 842 -1.04 -41.87 -22.13
C ASN A 842 0.13 -41.79 -23.15
N ASP A 843 1.16 -41.09 -22.64
CA ASP A 843 2.61 -41.34 -22.69
C ASP A 843 3.39 -41.34 -24.02
N GLY A 844 4.47 -40.55 -24.04
CA GLY A 844 5.39 -40.46 -25.18
C GLY A 844 6.45 -39.35 -25.05
N GLY A 845 7.14 -39.25 -23.92
CA GLY A 845 8.20 -38.26 -23.74
C GLY A 845 9.43 -38.56 -24.63
N GLY A 846 9.88 -37.57 -25.42
CA GLY A 846 11.01 -37.71 -26.33
C GLY A 846 11.94 -36.50 -26.26
N ASN A 847 13.07 -36.65 -25.57
CA ASN A 847 14.08 -35.61 -25.43
C ASN A 847 15.04 -35.68 -26.63
N ALA A 848 15.23 -34.58 -27.36
CA ALA A 848 16.19 -34.49 -28.45
C ALA A 848 17.05 -33.23 -28.29
N ARG A 849 18.36 -33.44 -28.08
CA ARG A 849 19.39 -32.43 -28.32
C ARG A 849 20.03 -32.75 -29.66
N ASP A 850 20.18 -31.76 -30.52
CA ASP A 850 21.40 -31.65 -31.32
C ASP A 850 21.74 -30.18 -31.59
N SER A 851 22.83 -29.97 -32.29
CA SER A 851 23.71 -28.81 -32.26
C SER A 851 23.50 -27.90 -33.47
N GLY A 852 23.95 -26.65 -33.39
CA GLY A 852 23.83 -25.70 -34.49
C GLY A 852 24.65 -24.43 -34.25
N ASP A 853 25.97 -24.52 -34.44
CA ASP A 853 26.84 -23.34 -34.48
C ASP A 853 26.53 -22.47 -35.71
N GLY A 854 26.51 -21.15 -35.51
CA GLY A 854 26.34 -20.17 -36.57
C GLY A 854 26.74 -18.78 -36.09
N ALA A 855 27.81 -18.21 -36.67
CA ALA A 855 28.40 -16.95 -36.23
C ALA A 855 28.44 -15.90 -37.36
N GLY A 856 28.39 -14.63 -36.97
CA GLY A 856 28.41 -13.46 -37.86
C GLY A 856 27.02 -12.86 -38.08
N SER A 857 26.87 -11.54 -38.25
CA SER A 857 27.87 -10.45 -38.17
C SER A 857 27.17 -9.08 -38.11
N ASP A 858 27.87 -8.06 -37.60
CA ASP A 858 27.73 -6.60 -37.84
C ASP A 858 26.29 -5.99 -37.86
N GLU A 859 25.88 -5.12 -36.93
CA GLU A 859 26.48 -3.83 -36.50
C GLU A 859 26.34 -3.53 -34.98
#